data_AF-A0A7C0URQ2-F1
#
_entry.id   AF-A0A7C0URQ2-F1
#
_cell.length_a   1.000
_cell.length_b   1.000
_cell.length_c   1.000
_cell.angle_alpha   90.00
_cell.angle_beta   90.00
_cell.angle_gamma   90.00
#
_symmetry.space_group_name_H-M   'P 1'
#
loop_
_entity.id
_entity.type
_entity.pdbx_description
1 polymer ?
#
loop_
_entity_poly.entity_id
_entity_poly.type
_entity_poly.pdbx_seq_one_letter_code
_entity_poly.pdbx_strand_id
1 'polypeptide(L)'
;MTDIKQFIESHIPQMDSPEKVYTFFQGLGYRTLDPTFRGKEAWGLREKDKEAIQNIYTIANYQKRFQIFLVELKAPSSAIIRDLPRYFERETQYPFFVITSDYRNYTFVLVEKIREDVGVWKRKLVKLNLDRENAFYTDKWILSEIAIKDEREDPVKIYGLLKEAFGVQKVTKKFFTEYKKQFDLLCESLKRNNKGVQQFYSQDKLYAFAQRFLGRLMFLYFLQKKGWLAGDRKFVSHWFEKTKAKGKNFYQDVLEPLFFDILNRKRPGDQSPFGKIPFLNGGLFEKDYKEFLHIPNETIEQILNFLNSYNFTISEELPLEVEVAVNPEMLGRIFESMLPEYERGKKGTFYTPRPIVHYMCRESLKEYLCAVSDIPRFKILKLVEDKNTQELSLEEAKLLYEALDKVRILDPAVGSGAFLVGMMQEIIRLKNPLAQKLSIKITPAQLKREIIKANLYGIDIEPEAIEIAKLRLWLSLIVDEELEKVEPLPNLDYKLAVGNSLIESFRGKKLLEKEQLQQSLIEDESQRLIREFRKLKDKLLDEMDPEKKKSIRQRLESIEWKLMEKGLSSEAELKAKQAIELGAKYSQARVKMPTSEKKKMEKLIKEASEAKDFLTEIKKTGAKPFFLPQVYFAEVFTEKGGFDIIIANPPYVRTQKLSDLPYKDDLELHL
;
A
#
# COMPACT_ATOMS: atom_id res chain seq x y z
N MET A 1 -13.58 -28.43 -30.29
CA MET A 1 -13.33 -27.21 -29.50
C MET A 1 -12.97 -26.11 -30.48
N THR A 2 -13.98 -25.53 -31.14
CA THR A 2 -13.90 -24.16 -31.64
C THR A 2 -13.30 -23.32 -30.52
N ASP A 3 -12.24 -22.55 -30.79
CA ASP A 3 -11.43 -21.91 -29.76
C ASP A 3 -12.33 -21.14 -28.80
N ILE A 4 -12.45 -21.61 -27.54
CA ILE A 4 -13.32 -21.00 -26.52
C ILE A 4 -12.98 -19.51 -26.40
N LYS A 5 -11.74 -19.10 -26.69
CA LYS A 5 -11.34 -17.70 -26.73
C LYS A 5 -12.06 -16.93 -27.84
N GLN A 6 -12.15 -17.47 -29.06
CA GLN A 6 -12.91 -16.86 -30.16
C GLN A 6 -14.40 -16.81 -29.85
N PHE A 7 -14.94 -17.84 -29.17
CA PHE A 7 -16.32 -17.82 -28.68
C PHE A 7 -16.54 -16.65 -27.70
N ILE A 8 -15.69 -16.54 -26.67
CA ILE A 8 -15.75 -15.46 -25.67
C ILE A 8 -15.69 -14.08 -26.34
N GLU A 9 -14.74 -13.88 -27.26
CA GLU A 9 -14.54 -12.60 -27.95
C GLU A 9 -15.76 -12.16 -28.77
N SER A 10 -16.44 -13.12 -29.40
CA SER A 10 -17.62 -12.83 -30.23
C SER A 10 -18.91 -12.71 -29.41
N HIS A 11 -19.03 -13.37 -28.25
CA HIS A 11 -20.30 -13.47 -27.51
C HIS A 11 -20.42 -12.50 -26.34
N ILE A 12 -19.32 -12.06 -25.70
CA ILE A 12 -19.40 -11.04 -24.64
C ILE A 12 -20.11 -9.76 -25.12
N PRO A 13 -19.76 -9.17 -26.28
CA PRO A 13 -20.43 -7.96 -26.75
C PRO A 13 -21.93 -8.13 -27.01
N GLN A 14 -22.40 -9.37 -27.21
CA GLN A 14 -23.80 -9.70 -27.51
C GLN A 14 -24.64 -9.96 -26.25
N MET A 15 -24.07 -9.94 -25.04
CA MET A 15 -24.79 -10.14 -23.79
C MET A 15 -25.63 -8.89 -23.46
N ASP A 16 -26.72 -8.65 -24.19
CA ASP A 16 -27.61 -7.48 -24.03
C ASP A 16 -28.99 -7.82 -23.46
N SER A 17 -29.23 -9.10 -23.18
CA SER A 17 -30.53 -9.63 -22.79
C SER A 17 -30.33 -10.93 -21.98
N PRO A 18 -31.32 -11.34 -21.15
CA PRO A 18 -31.25 -12.62 -20.43
C PRO A 18 -30.94 -13.79 -21.36
N GLU A 19 -31.60 -13.88 -22.51
CA GLU A 19 -31.48 -14.97 -23.48
C GLU A 19 -30.04 -15.11 -24.01
N LYS A 20 -29.38 -13.97 -24.25
CA LYS A 20 -27.98 -13.94 -24.69
C LYS A 20 -27.01 -14.33 -23.59
N VAL A 21 -27.29 -13.97 -22.34
CA VAL A 21 -26.52 -14.46 -21.18
C VAL A 21 -26.66 -15.98 -21.04
N TYR A 22 -27.84 -16.53 -21.26
CA TYR A 22 -28.05 -17.98 -21.27
C TYR A 22 -27.28 -18.65 -22.41
N THR A 23 -27.32 -18.09 -23.62
CA THR A 23 -26.55 -18.59 -24.78
C THR A 23 -25.05 -18.58 -24.50
N PHE A 24 -24.56 -17.54 -23.82
CA PHE A 24 -23.16 -17.45 -23.40
C PHE A 24 -22.76 -18.62 -22.49
N PHE A 25 -23.52 -18.91 -21.43
CA PHE A 25 -23.24 -20.04 -20.54
C PHE A 25 -23.43 -21.39 -21.23
N GLN A 26 -24.39 -21.52 -22.14
CA GLN A 26 -24.57 -22.73 -22.95
C GLN A 26 -23.34 -23.00 -23.82
N GLY A 27 -22.78 -21.99 -24.48
CA GLY A 27 -21.56 -22.13 -25.27
C GLY A 27 -20.29 -22.38 -24.44
N LEU A 28 -20.32 -22.08 -23.14
CA LEU A 28 -19.31 -22.50 -22.17
C LEU A 28 -19.49 -23.95 -21.67
N GLY A 29 -20.48 -24.67 -22.20
CA GLY A 29 -20.76 -26.07 -21.86
C GLY A 29 -21.67 -26.26 -20.65
N TYR A 30 -22.32 -25.21 -20.13
CA TYR A 30 -23.24 -25.35 -19.01
C TYR A 30 -24.63 -25.80 -19.46
N ARG A 31 -25.28 -26.64 -18.66
CA ARG A 31 -26.67 -27.02 -18.84
C ARG A 31 -27.59 -25.88 -18.40
N THR A 32 -27.96 -25.03 -19.35
CA THR A 32 -28.83 -23.89 -19.09
C THR A 32 -30.31 -24.29 -19.02
N LEU A 33 -31.09 -23.54 -18.25
CA LEU A 33 -32.54 -23.67 -18.16
C LEU A 33 -33.23 -22.77 -19.20
N ASP A 34 -34.54 -22.87 -19.34
CA ASP A 34 -35.30 -21.92 -20.15
C ASP A 34 -35.34 -20.54 -19.44
N PRO A 35 -35.05 -19.41 -20.12
CA PRO A 35 -35.08 -18.07 -19.54
C PRO A 35 -36.47 -17.60 -19.10
N THR A 36 -37.55 -18.31 -19.48
CA THR A 36 -38.94 -17.86 -19.32
C THR A 36 -39.45 -17.64 -17.89
N PHE A 37 -38.78 -18.10 -16.82
CA PHE A 37 -39.25 -17.77 -15.46
C PHE A 37 -38.27 -17.95 -14.29
N ARG A 38 -38.15 -16.90 -13.45
CA ARG A 38 -38.15 -16.93 -11.96
C ARG A 38 -38.26 -15.51 -11.40
N GLY A 39 -39.30 -15.25 -10.60
CA GLY A 39 -39.54 -13.94 -9.97
C GLY A 39 -38.75 -13.74 -8.68
N LYS A 40 -38.51 -12.48 -8.30
CA LYS A 40 -37.81 -12.11 -7.06
C LYS A 40 -38.55 -12.49 -5.76
N GLU A 41 -39.85 -12.75 -5.83
CA GLU A 41 -40.69 -13.09 -4.66
C GLU A 41 -40.34 -14.42 -4.00
N ALA A 42 -39.70 -15.35 -4.73
CA ALA A 42 -39.41 -16.70 -4.22
C ALA A 42 -38.25 -16.76 -3.20
N TRP A 43 -37.54 -15.66 -2.95
CA TRP A 43 -36.24 -15.68 -2.28
C TRP A 43 -36.22 -15.07 -0.87
N GLY A 44 -37.38 -14.73 -0.29
CA GLY A 44 -37.47 -14.22 1.09
C GLY A 44 -36.66 -12.94 1.33
N LEU A 45 -36.48 -12.13 0.28
CA LEU A 45 -35.73 -10.88 0.31
C LEU A 45 -36.39 -9.87 1.26
N ARG A 46 -35.58 -9.04 1.95
CA ARG A 46 -36.11 -7.88 2.69
C ARG A 46 -36.80 -6.92 1.72
N GLU A 47 -37.84 -6.22 2.15
CA GLU A 47 -38.60 -5.29 1.30
C GLU A 47 -37.70 -4.26 0.58
N LYS A 48 -36.75 -3.66 1.30
CA LYS A 48 -35.75 -2.75 0.72
C LYS A 48 -34.90 -3.38 -0.39
N ASP A 49 -34.54 -4.66 -0.26
CA ASP A 49 -33.74 -5.37 -1.27
C ASP A 49 -34.63 -5.82 -2.45
N LYS A 50 -35.90 -6.19 -2.19
CA LYS A 50 -36.91 -6.47 -3.23
C LYS A 50 -37.18 -5.26 -4.11
N GLU A 51 -37.23 -4.05 -3.53
CA GLU A 51 -37.48 -2.83 -4.28
C GLU A 51 -36.37 -2.54 -5.29
N ALA A 52 -35.13 -2.90 -4.97
CA ALA A 52 -33.97 -2.62 -5.79
C ALA A 52 -33.64 -3.73 -6.80
N ILE A 53 -34.13 -4.95 -6.60
CA ILE A 53 -34.02 -6.05 -7.57
C ILE A 53 -35.21 -6.01 -8.53
N GLN A 54 -34.93 -6.06 -9.83
CA GLN A 54 -35.94 -6.16 -10.88
C GLN A 54 -36.34 -7.63 -11.09
N ASN A 55 -35.39 -8.49 -11.48
CA ASN A 55 -35.61 -9.90 -11.78
C ASN A 55 -34.46 -10.79 -11.28
N ILE A 56 -34.75 -12.09 -11.06
CA ILE A 56 -33.75 -13.10 -10.67
C ILE A 56 -33.97 -14.37 -11.49
N TYR A 57 -33.14 -14.60 -12.50
CA TYR A 57 -33.19 -15.80 -13.33
C TYR A 57 -32.25 -16.87 -12.82
N THR A 58 -32.61 -18.15 -12.98
CA THR A 58 -31.70 -19.27 -12.73
C THR A 58 -31.17 -19.75 -14.07
N ILE A 59 -29.90 -19.46 -14.36
CA ILE A 59 -29.24 -19.84 -15.62
C ILE A 59 -29.03 -21.35 -15.65
N ALA A 60 -28.41 -21.92 -14.61
CA ALA A 60 -28.07 -23.33 -14.56
C ALA A 60 -28.30 -23.91 -13.16
N ASN A 61 -28.67 -25.18 -13.08
CA ASN A 61 -28.94 -25.88 -11.82
C ASN A 61 -28.40 -27.31 -11.84
N TYR A 62 -27.40 -27.55 -10.99
CA TYR A 62 -26.76 -28.85 -10.82
C TYR A 62 -27.11 -29.42 -9.44
N GLN A 63 -28.20 -30.19 -9.41
CA GLN A 63 -28.69 -30.88 -8.19
C GLN A 63 -28.92 -29.95 -6.99
N LYS A 64 -29.26 -28.67 -7.23
CA LYS A 64 -29.29 -27.59 -6.22
C LYS A 64 -27.98 -27.35 -5.46
N ARG A 65 -26.92 -28.14 -5.69
CA ARG A 65 -25.62 -27.95 -5.02
C ARG A 65 -24.84 -26.79 -5.61
N PHE A 66 -24.83 -26.68 -6.94
CA PHE A 66 -24.26 -25.54 -7.67
C PHE A 66 -25.31 -24.93 -8.58
N GLN A 67 -25.45 -23.61 -8.51
CA GLN A 67 -26.43 -22.88 -9.31
C GLN A 67 -25.85 -21.54 -9.78
N ILE A 68 -26.22 -21.17 -11.01
CA ILE A 68 -25.88 -19.88 -11.61
C ILE A 68 -27.13 -19.03 -11.67
N PHE A 69 -27.06 -17.78 -11.19
CA PHE A 69 -28.17 -16.84 -11.19
C PHE A 69 -27.82 -15.58 -11.97
N LEU A 70 -28.75 -15.09 -12.80
CA LEU A 70 -28.71 -13.74 -13.37
C LEU A 70 -29.61 -12.84 -12.54
N VAL A 71 -29.07 -11.74 -12.03
CA VAL A 71 -29.79 -10.81 -11.17
C VAL A 71 -29.80 -9.44 -11.82
N GLU A 72 -30.99 -8.96 -12.13
CA GLU A 72 -31.19 -7.61 -12.65
C GLU A 72 -31.49 -6.67 -11.50
N LEU A 73 -30.69 -5.61 -11.37
CA LEU A 73 -30.92 -4.53 -10.43
C LEU A 73 -31.54 -3.34 -11.15
N LYS A 74 -32.40 -2.59 -10.47
CA LYS A 74 -32.90 -1.31 -11.00
C LYS A 74 -31.80 -0.25 -11.11
N ALA A 75 -30.78 -0.36 -10.26
CA ALA A 75 -29.60 0.51 -10.25
C ALA A 75 -28.40 -0.24 -9.64
N PRO A 76 -27.15 0.11 -10.01
CA PRO A 76 -25.95 -0.47 -9.41
C PRO A 76 -25.93 -0.30 -7.89
N SER A 77 -25.72 -1.38 -7.14
CA SER A 77 -25.68 -1.34 -5.67
C SER A 77 -24.75 -2.39 -5.06
N SER A 78 -23.60 -1.94 -4.56
CA SER A 78 -22.63 -2.82 -3.87
C SER A 78 -23.19 -3.43 -2.58
N ALA A 79 -24.10 -2.72 -1.90
CA ALA A 79 -24.73 -3.23 -0.68
C ALA A 79 -25.59 -4.47 -0.96
N ILE A 80 -26.36 -4.45 -2.06
CA ILE A 80 -27.20 -5.58 -2.47
C ILE A 80 -26.31 -6.75 -2.89
N ILE A 81 -25.28 -6.50 -3.71
CA ILE A 81 -24.31 -7.53 -4.13
C ILE A 81 -23.72 -8.25 -2.91
N ARG A 82 -23.44 -7.53 -1.83
CA ARG A 82 -22.88 -8.08 -0.59
C ARG A 82 -23.88 -8.92 0.20
N ASP A 83 -25.14 -8.50 0.25
CA ASP A 83 -26.17 -9.15 1.05
C ASP A 83 -26.86 -10.30 0.31
N LEU A 84 -26.86 -10.28 -1.02
CA LEU A 84 -27.55 -11.25 -1.88
C LEU A 84 -27.24 -12.72 -1.51
N PRO A 85 -25.98 -13.14 -1.31
CA PRO A 85 -25.68 -14.53 -0.99
C PRO A 85 -26.40 -15.08 0.25
N ARG A 86 -26.73 -14.22 1.23
CA ARG A 86 -27.42 -14.62 2.48
C ARG A 86 -28.77 -15.28 2.21
N TYR A 87 -29.48 -14.83 1.18
CA TYR A 87 -30.81 -15.32 0.84
C TYR A 87 -30.78 -16.69 0.16
N PHE A 88 -29.64 -17.04 -0.46
CA PHE A 88 -29.49 -18.24 -1.27
C PHE A 88 -28.81 -19.39 -0.52
N GLU A 89 -28.24 -19.14 0.67
CA GLU A 89 -27.54 -20.15 1.48
C GLU A 89 -28.41 -21.36 1.86
N ARG A 90 -29.73 -21.17 1.95
CA ARG A 90 -30.69 -22.25 2.24
C ARG A 90 -31.00 -23.12 1.04
N GLU A 91 -30.86 -22.58 -0.17
CA GLU A 91 -31.25 -23.24 -1.41
C GLU A 91 -30.06 -23.91 -2.10
N THR A 92 -28.88 -23.32 -2.04
CA THR A 92 -27.71 -23.84 -2.74
C THR A 92 -26.41 -23.74 -1.95
N GLN A 93 -25.57 -24.75 -2.11
CA GLN A 93 -24.27 -24.84 -1.43
C GLN A 93 -23.25 -23.89 -2.07
N TYR A 94 -23.29 -23.75 -3.39
CA TYR A 94 -22.32 -23.02 -4.21
C TYR A 94 -23.05 -22.09 -5.21
N PRO A 95 -23.56 -20.93 -4.77
CA PRO A 95 -24.15 -19.96 -5.67
C PRO A 95 -23.08 -19.21 -6.47
N PHE A 96 -23.33 -19.02 -7.76
CA PHE A 96 -22.59 -18.10 -8.63
C PHE A 96 -23.55 -17.08 -9.21
N PHE A 97 -23.26 -15.79 -9.04
CA PHE A 97 -24.15 -14.72 -9.50
C PHE A 97 -23.55 -13.99 -10.69
N VAL A 98 -24.39 -13.63 -11.65
CA VAL A 98 -24.12 -12.70 -12.73
C VAL A 98 -25.08 -11.54 -12.52
N ILE A 99 -24.57 -10.36 -12.20
CA ILE A 99 -25.41 -9.22 -11.76
C ILE A 99 -25.27 -8.09 -12.77
N THR A 100 -26.37 -7.48 -13.18
CA THR A 100 -26.37 -6.31 -14.07
C THR A 100 -27.52 -5.36 -13.73
N SER A 101 -27.41 -4.09 -14.11
CA SER A 101 -28.53 -3.14 -14.06
C SER A 101 -28.90 -2.56 -15.42
N ASP A 102 -28.05 -2.74 -16.42
CA ASP A 102 -28.12 -2.05 -17.71
C ASP A 102 -27.74 -2.94 -18.89
N TYR A 103 -27.42 -4.21 -18.66
CA TYR A 103 -26.92 -5.14 -19.68
C TYR A 103 -25.66 -4.64 -20.40
N ARG A 104 -24.96 -3.64 -19.86
CA ARG A 104 -23.67 -3.16 -20.34
C ARG A 104 -22.56 -3.56 -19.38
N ASN A 105 -22.82 -3.37 -18.11
CA ASN A 105 -21.92 -3.68 -17.01
C ASN A 105 -22.43 -4.93 -16.29
N TYR A 106 -21.53 -5.90 -16.11
CA TYR A 106 -21.79 -7.13 -15.39
C TYR A 106 -20.84 -7.27 -14.20
N THR A 107 -21.35 -7.78 -13.09
CA THR A 107 -20.55 -8.24 -11.96
C THR A 107 -20.78 -9.73 -11.77
N PHE A 108 -19.78 -10.55 -12.08
CA PHE A 108 -19.78 -11.97 -11.75
C PHE A 108 -19.31 -12.13 -10.30
N VAL A 109 -20.02 -12.89 -9.48
CA VAL A 109 -19.74 -13.04 -8.04
C VAL A 109 -19.66 -14.52 -7.68
N LEU A 110 -18.45 -14.95 -7.31
CA LEU A 110 -18.19 -16.24 -6.68
C LEU A 110 -18.26 -16.08 -5.16
N VAL A 111 -19.01 -16.95 -4.49
CA VAL A 111 -19.17 -16.94 -3.03
C VAL A 111 -18.34 -18.07 -2.42
N GLU A 112 -17.30 -17.71 -1.67
CA GLU A 112 -16.48 -18.62 -0.90
C GLU A 112 -16.90 -18.62 0.59
N LYS A 113 -16.97 -19.80 1.21
CA LYS A 113 -17.08 -19.94 2.67
C LYS A 113 -15.69 -20.11 3.26
N ILE A 114 -15.29 -19.19 4.14
CA ILE A 114 -14.00 -19.21 4.84
C ILE A 114 -14.27 -19.45 6.32
N ARG A 115 -13.47 -20.34 6.90
CA ARG A 115 -13.47 -20.56 8.35
C ARG A 115 -12.55 -19.52 8.99
N GLU A 116 -13.11 -18.68 9.85
CA GLU A 116 -12.34 -17.68 10.60
C GLU A 116 -11.89 -18.26 11.95
N ASP A 117 -12.76 -19.07 12.59
CA ASP A 117 -12.48 -19.71 13.87
C ASP A 117 -13.23 -21.07 13.97
N VAL A 118 -13.12 -21.76 15.10
CA VAL A 118 -13.87 -22.99 15.38
C VAL A 118 -15.38 -22.71 15.38
N GLY A 119 -16.07 -23.22 14.37
CA GLY A 119 -17.52 -23.06 14.20
C GLY A 119 -17.98 -21.76 13.55
N VAL A 120 -17.09 -20.78 13.36
CA VAL A 120 -17.43 -19.48 12.75
C VAL A 120 -17.03 -19.44 11.28
N TRP A 121 -18.03 -19.32 10.41
CA TRP A 121 -17.86 -19.22 8.97
C TRP A 121 -18.22 -17.82 8.47
N LYS A 122 -17.34 -17.22 7.68
CA LYS A 122 -17.59 -15.96 6.97
C LYS A 122 -17.65 -16.18 5.46
N ARG A 123 -18.36 -15.28 4.78
CA ARG A 123 -18.47 -15.27 3.33
C ARG A 123 -17.41 -14.34 2.75
N LYS A 124 -16.64 -14.85 1.79
CA LYS A 124 -15.79 -14.05 0.92
C LYS A 124 -16.42 -13.99 -0.47
N LEU A 125 -16.56 -12.79 -1.01
CA LEU A 125 -17.08 -12.53 -2.34
C LEU A 125 -15.91 -12.23 -3.26
N VAL A 126 -15.77 -13.01 -4.32
CA VAL A 126 -14.79 -12.77 -5.37
C VAL A 126 -15.53 -12.28 -6.62
N LYS A 127 -15.27 -11.04 -7.00
CA LYS A 127 -16.02 -10.30 -8.02
C LYS A 127 -15.18 -10.13 -9.28
N LEU A 128 -15.77 -10.31 -10.45
CA LEU A 128 -15.22 -9.88 -11.73
C LEU A 128 -16.18 -8.87 -12.34
N ASN A 129 -15.74 -7.62 -12.46
CA ASN A 129 -16.50 -6.56 -13.12
C ASN A 129 -16.13 -6.51 -14.60
N LEU A 130 -17.14 -6.61 -15.47
CA LEU A 130 -17.01 -6.69 -16.92
C LEU A 130 -17.84 -5.57 -17.57
N ASP A 131 -17.20 -4.73 -18.36
CA ASP A 131 -17.89 -3.88 -19.36
C ASP A 131 -17.91 -4.67 -20.68
N ARG A 132 -19.09 -5.05 -21.17
CA ARG A 132 -19.18 -5.91 -22.36
C ARG A 132 -18.64 -5.27 -23.63
N GLU A 133 -18.63 -3.95 -23.72
CA GLU A 133 -18.12 -3.22 -24.88
C GLU A 133 -16.60 -3.04 -24.82
N ASN A 134 -16.03 -3.04 -23.61
CA ASN A 134 -14.63 -2.76 -23.35
C ASN A 134 -13.95 -3.84 -22.49
N ALA A 135 -14.36 -5.09 -22.68
CA ALA A 135 -13.86 -6.22 -21.91
C ALA A 135 -12.35 -6.37 -22.06
N PHE A 136 -11.63 -6.41 -20.94
CA PHE A 136 -10.19 -6.59 -20.94
C PHE A 136 -9.83 -8.02 -21.35
N TYR A 137 -8.62 -8.21 -21.87
CA TYR A 137 -8.12 -9.55 -22.22
C TYR A 137 -8.13 -10.47 -20.99
N THR A 138 -7.82 -9.97 -19.80
CA THR A 138 -7.94 -10.76 -18.57
C THR A 138 -9.36 -11.22 -18.27
N ASP A 139 -10.36 -10.37 -18.50
CA ASP A 139 -11.76 -10.71 -18.20
C ASP A 139 -12.20 -11.84 -19.14
N LYS A 140 -11.87 -11.70 -20.44
CA LYS A 140 -12.12 -12.72 -21.46
C LYS A 140 -11.41 -14.03 -21.13
N TRP A 141 -10.15 -13.96 -20.72
CA TRP A 141 -9.39 -15.13 -20.32
C TRP A 141 -9.99 -15.83 -19.10
N ILE A 142 -10.33 -15.10 -18.03
CA ILE A 142 -10.97 -15.68 -16.83
C ILE A 142 -12.28 -16.37 -17.21
N LEU A 143 -13.11 -15.73 -18.04
CA LEU A 143 -14.37 -16.31 -18.49
C LEU A 143 -14.18 -17.50 -19.45
N SER A 144 -13.06 -17.58 -20.17
CA SER A 144 -12.73 -18.78 -20.96
C SER A 144 -12.36 -19.98 -20.08
N GLU A 145 -11.81 -19.73 -18.89
CA GLU A 145 -11.34 -20.78 -17.97
C GLU A 145 -12.47 -21.40 -17.15
N ILE A 146 -13.67 -20.79 -17.15
CA ILE A 146 -14.85 -21.37 -16.49
C ILE A 146 -15.63 -22.32 -17.41
N ALA A 147 -15.19 -22.52 -18.64
CA ALA A 147 -15.83 -23.46 -19.56
C ALA A 147 -15.68 -24.90 -19.07
N ILE A 148 -16.76 -25.67 -19.11
CA ILE A 148 -16.78 -27.08 -18.71
C ILE A 148 -16.78 -27.98 -19.93
N LYS A 149 -16.18 -29.17 -19.79
CA LYS A 149 -16.06 -30.13 -20.90
C LYS A 149 -17.28 -31.05 -21.03
N ASP A 150 -17.99 -31.27 -19.93
CA ASP A 150 -19.15 -32.15 -19.85
C ASP A 150 -20.26 -31.47 -19.02
N GLU A 151 -21.45 -31.35 -19.60
CA GLU A 151 -22.65 -30.82 -18.94
C GLU A 151 -23.09 -31.63 -17.72
N ARG A 152 -22.56 -32.85 -17.52
CA ARG A 152 -22.83 -33.72 -16.36
C ARG A 152 -21.75 -33.65 -15.29
N GLU A 153 -20.82 -32.71 -15.39
CA GLU A 153 -19.72 -32.56 -14.45
C GLU A 153 -20.22 -32.34 -13.00
N ASP A 154 -19.50 -32.91 -12.04
CA ASP A 154 -19.90 -32.88 -10.63
C ASP A 154 -19.94 -31.43 -10.08
N PRO A 155 -20.98 -31.02 -9.33
CA PRO A 155 -21.12 -29.67 -8.79
C PRO A 155 -19.88 -29.15 -8.03
N VAL A 156 -19.17 -30.03 -7.30
CA VAL A 156 -17.97 -29.67 -6.54
C VAL A 156 -16.80 -29.39 -7.49
N LYS A 157 -16.69 -30.14 -8.59
CA LYS A 157 -15.67 -29.89 -9.63
C LYS A 157 -15.92 -28.59 -10.37
N ILE A 158 -17.17 -28.30 -10.75
CA ILE A 158 -17.55 -27.03 -11.39
C ILE A 158 -17.21 -25.85 -10.47
N TYR A 159 -17.57 -25.95 -9.18
CA TYR A 159 -17.21 -24.93 -8.20
C TYR A 159 -15.69 -24.80 -8.01
N GLY A 160 -14.95 -25.91 -7.99
CA GLY A 160 -13.48 -25.92 -7.95
C GLY A 160 -12.84 -25.21 -9.14
N LEU A 161 -13.37 -25.44 -10.36
CA LEU A 161 -12.95 -24.75 -11.58
C LEU A 161 -13.17 -23.23 -11.46
N LEU A 162 -14.35 -22.81 -11.00
CA LEU A 162 -14.64 -21.39 -10.76
C LEU A 162 -13.67 -20.78 -9.74
N LYS A 163 -13.38 -21.48 -8.65
CA LYS A 163 -12.40 -21.03 -7.64
C LYS A 163 -11.01 -20.84 -8.24
N GLU A 164 -10.59 -21.72 -9.14
CA GLU A 164 -9.31 -21.61 -9.82
C GLU A 164 -9.29 -20.44 -10.82
N ALA A 165 -10.33 -20.32 -11.64
CA ALA A 165 -10.46 -19.27 -12.66
C ALA A 165 -10.52 -17.86 -12.04
N PHE A 166 -11.32 -17.69 -10.97
CA PHE A 166 -11.44 -16.43 -10.23
C PHE A 166 -10.30 -16.23 -9.20
N GLY A 167 -9.28 -17.09 -9.22
CA GLY A 167 -8.14 -17.00 -8.32
C GLY A 167 -7.30 -15.74 -8.59
N VAL A 168 -7.40 -14.73 -7.72
CA VAL A 168 -6.59 -13.49 -7.81
C VAL A 168 -5.09 -13.78 -7.93
N GLN A 169 -4.60 -14.80 -7.23
CA GLN A 169 -3.19 -15.20 -7.31
C GLN A 169 -2.76 -15.62 -8.72
N LYS A 170 -3.65 -16.21 -9.52
CA LYS A 170 -3.38 -16.63 -10.90
C LYS A 170 -3.18 -15.42 -11.81
N VAL A 171 -4.10 -14.45 -11.74
CA VAL A 171 -4.01 -13.16 -12.47
C VAL A 171 -2.76 -12.40 -12.05
N THR A 172 -2.53 -12.34 -10.75
CA THR A 172 -1.38 -11.64 -10.14
C THR A 172 -0.06 -12.23 -10.63
N LYS A 173 0.09 -13.57 -10.63
CA LYS A 173 1.28 -14.27 -11.12
C LYS A 173 1.53 -14.04 -12.62
N LYS A 174 0.46 -14.06 -13.43
CA LYS A 174 0.56 -13.80 -14.87
C LYS A 174 1.00 -12.35 -15.12
N PHE A 175 0.37 -11.39 -14.45
CA PHE A 175 0.74 -9.98 -14.51
C PHE A 175 2.21 -9.75 -14.19
N PHE A 176 2.74 -10.31 -13.09
CA PHE A 176 4.17 -10.16 -12.77
C PHE A 176 5.09 -10.68 -13.87
N THR A 177 4.75 -11.86 -14.41
CA THR A 177 5.58 -12.51 -15.43
C THR A 177 5.67 -11.65 -16.68
N GLU A 178 4.55 -11.06 -17.09
CA GLU A 178 4.50 -10.15 -18.23
C GLU A 178 5.10 -8.78 -17.92
N TYR A 179 4.87 -8.24 -16.72
CA TYR A 179 5.48 -7.00 -16.25
C TYR A 179 7.00 -7.08 -16.28
N LYS A 180 7.59 -8.19 -15.80
CA LYS A 180 9.05 -8.38 -15.81
C LYS A 180 9.61 -8.33 -17.23
N LYS A 181 8.91 -8.92 -18.21
CA LYS A 181 9.30 -8.82 -19.63
C LYS A 181 9.30 -7.37 -20.11
N GLN A 182 8.30 -6.58 -19.71
CA GLN A 182 8.24 -5.15 -20.04
C GLN A 182 9.35 -4.34 -19.35
N PHE A 183 9.70 -4.69 -18.11
CA PHE A 183 10.81 -4.09 -17.38
C PHE A 183 12.16 -4.36 -18.07
N ASP A 184 12.42 -5.62 -18.44
CA ASP A 184 13.64 -6.01 -19.14
C ASP A 184 13.74 -5.31 -20.50
N LEU A 185 12.63 -5.30 -21.27
CA LEU A 185 12.51 -4.57 -22.54
C LEU A 185 12.85 -3.08 -22.38
N LEU A 186 12.30 -2.44 -21.35
CA LEU A 186 12.55 -1.02 -21.07
C LEU A 186 14.02 -0.78 -20.73
N CYS A 187 14.63 -1.62 -19.89
CA CYS A 187 16.03 -1.52 -19.53
C CYS A 187 16.96 -1.62 -20.76
N GLU A 188 16.68 -2.58 -21.65
CA GLU A 188 17.42 -2.74 -22.91
C GLU A 188 17.25 -1.52 -23.82
N SER A 189 16.03 -1.01 -23.95
CA SER A 189 15.73 0.17 -24.75
C SER A 189 16.42 1.43 -24.21
N LEU A 190 16.42 1.63 -22.90
CA LEU A 190 17.10 2.74 -22.24
C LEU A 190 18.61 2.70 -22.50
N LYS A 191 19.26 1.55 -22.28
CA LYS A 191 20.71 1.37 -22.55
C LYS A 191 21.07 1.66 -24.01
N ARG A 192 20.24 1.17 -24.95
CA ARG A 192 20.50 1.30 -26.39
C ARG A 192 20.38 2.75 -26.88
N ASN A 193 19.35 3.45 -26.41
CA ASN A 193 18.96 4.75 -26.96
C ASN A 193 19.51 5.96 -26.17
N ASN A 194 20.14 5.74 -25.01
CA ASN A 194 20.60 6.82 -24.13
C ASN A 194 22.08 6.68 -23.75
N LYS A 195 22.95 6.40 -24.74
CA LYS A 195 24.40 6.23 -24.51
C LYS A 195 25.08 7.45 -23.87
N GLY A 196 24.49 8.64 -23.92
CA GLY A 196 25.02 9.84 -23.28
C GLY A 196 24.68 9.99 -21.78
N VAL A 197 23.82 9.14 -21.22
CA VAL A 197 23.29 9.31 -19.87
C VAL A 197 24.06 8.40 -18.90
N GLN A 198 24.94 9.01 -18.09
CA GLN A 198 25.88 8.25 -17.25
C GLN A 198 25.20 7.31 -16.25
N GLN A 199 24.01 7.68 -15.76
CA GLN A 199 23.29 6.89 -14.76
C GLN A 199 22.92 5.49 -15.27
N PHE A 200 22.77 5.28 -16.58
CA PHE A 200 22.36 3.98 -17.13
C PHE A 200 23.52 2.99 -17.31
N TYR A 201 24.75 3.39 -17.04
CA TYR A 201 25.88 2.46 -16.94
C TYR A 201 25.91 1.72 -15.60
N SER A 202 25.32 2.31 -14.55
CA SER A 202 25.10 1.62 -13.28
C SER A 202 23.81 0.80 -13.39
N GLN A 203 23.92 -0.50 -13.14
CA GLN A 203 22.77 -1.41 -13.18
C GLN A 203 21.69 -0.98 -12.17
N ASP A 204 22.09 -0.63 -10.95
CA ASP A 204 21.18 -0.21 -9.88
C ASP A 204 20.39 1.04 -10.27
N LYS A 205 21.08 2.06 -10.80
CA LYS A 205 20.44 3.32 -11.22
C LYS A 205 19.52 3.13 -12.43
N LEU A 206 19.90 2.27 -13.39
CA LEU A 206 19.03 1.92 -14.51
C LEU A 206 17.75 1.22 -14.03
N TYR A 207 17.89 0.23 -13.15
CA TYR A 207 16.76 -0.52 -12.62
C TYR A 207 15.84 0.39 -11.81
N ALA A 208 16.40 1.24 -10.94
CA ALA A 208 15.63 2.25 -10.21
C ALA A 208 14.85 3.17 -11.16
N PHE A 209 15.47 3.63 -12.26
CA PHE A 209 14.78 4.47 -13.25
C PHE A 209 13.64 3.71 -13.95
N ALA A 210 13.90 2.51 -14.47
CA ALA A 210 12.91 1.70 -15.18
C ALA A 210 11.71 1.38 -14.26
N GLN A 211 11.99 1.06 -13.01
CA GLN A 211 11.00 0.79 -11.97
C GLN A 211 10.14 2.03 -11.66
N ARG A 212 10.76 3.20 -11.48
CA ARG A 212 10.05 4.48 -11.30
C ARG A 212 9.20 4.82 -12.51
N PHE A 213 9.71 4.64 -13.72
CA PHE A 213 8.98 4.91 -14.96
C PHE A 213 7.73 4.03 -15.10
N LEU A 214 7.87 2.71 -14.94
CA LEU A 214 6.72 1.80 -14.97
C LEU A 214 5.75 2.06 -13.82
N GLY A 215 6.25 2.38 -12.62
CA GLY A 215 5.43 2.80 -11.48
C GLY A 215 4.60 4.05 -11.78
N ARG A 216 5.18 5.06 -12.42
CA ARG A 216 4.46 6.27 -12.88
C ARG A 216 3.39 5.94 -13.93
N LEU A 217 3.69 5.08 -14.89
CA LEU A 217 2.70 4.62 -15.88
C LEU A 217 1.54 3.87 -15.21
N MET A 218 1.84 2.92 -14.32
CA MET A 218 0.83 2.22 -13.52
C MET A 218 -0.05 3.20 -12.75
N PHE A 219 0.54 4.24 -12.15
CA PHE A 219 -0.20 5.28 -11.45
C PHE A 219 -1.16 6.05 -12.38
N LEU A 220 -0.73 6.40 -13.61
CA LEU A 220 -1.64 7.00 -14.59
C LEU A 220 -2.82 6.08 -14.93
N TYR A 221 -2.59 4.77 -15.02
CA TYR A 221 -3.66 3.79 -15.26
C TYR A 221 -4.69 3.75 -14.13
N PHE A 222 -4.26 3.90 -12.87
CA PHE A 222 -5.18 4.07 -11.74
C PHE A 222 -5.93 5.42 -11.80
N LEU A 223 -5.26 6.52 -12.15
CA LEU A 223 -5.88 7.84 -12.26
C LEU A 223 -6.92 7.94 -13.39
N GLN A 224 -6.61 7.41 -14.58
CA GLN A 224 -7.56 7.42 -15.70
C GLN A 224 -8.81 6.60 -15.36
N LYS A 225 -8.70 5.49 -14.61
CA LYS A 225 -9.89 4.72 -14.19
C LYS A 225 -10.87 5.57 -13.37
N LYS A 226 -10.36 6.50 -12.56
CA LYS A 226 -11.18 7.51 -11.87
C LYS A 226 -11.71 8.64 -12.78
N GLY A 227 -11.15 8.79 -13.98
CA GLY A 227 -11.44 9.90 -14.89
C GLY A 227 -10.70 11.19 -14.53
N TRP A 228 -9.64 11.13 -13.72
CA TRP A 228 -8.90 12.31 -13.28
C TRP A 228 -7.96 12.87 -14.36
N LEU A 229 -7.73 12.12 -15.43
CA LEU A 229 -6.98 12.59 -16.59
C LEU A 229 -7.96 13.17 -17.62
N ALA A 230 -8.41 14.41 -17.38
CA ALA A 230 -9.32 15.15 -18.27
C ALA A 230 -10.66 14.45 -18.55
N GLY A 231 -11.18 13.65 -17.61
CA GLY A 231 -12.39 12.86 -17.79
C GLY A 231 -12.21 11.61 -18.64
N ASP A 232 -11.03 11.38 -19.21
CA ASP A 232 -10.76 10.30 -20.14
C ASP A 232 -10.25 9.04 -19.41
N ARG A 233 -11.06 7.98 -19.45
CA ARG A 233 -10.73 6.68 -18.85
C ARG A 233 -9.72 5.85 -19.65
N LYS A 234 -9.39 6.28 -20.87
CA LYS A 234 -8.37 5.70 -21.76
C LYS A 234 -7.34 6.75 -22.18
N PHE A 235 -7.13 7.78 -21.35
CA PHE A 235 -6.26 8.92 -21.62
C PHE A 235 -4.89 8.54 -22.21
N VAL A 236 -4.17 7.62 -21.56
CA VAL A 236 -2.81 7.25 -21.97
C VAL A 236 -2.80 6.68 -23.39
N SER A 237 -3.72 5.76 -23.70
CA SER A 237 -3.85 5.15 -25.03
C SER A 237 -4.28 6.16 -26.09
N HIS A 238 -5.29 7.00 -25.82
CA HIS A 238 -5.75 8.00 -26.78
C HIS A 238 -4.65 9.02 -27.11
N TRP A 239 -3.91 9.49 -26.10
CA TRP A 239 -2.79 10.40 -26.33
C TRP A 239 -1.60 9.73 -27.00
N PHE A 240 -1.36 8.44 -26.75
CA PHE A 240 -0.35 7.68 -27.48
C PHE A 240 -0.66 7.66 -28.97
N GLU A 241 -1.86 7.24 -29.36
CA GLU A 241 -2.28 7.18 -30.77
C GLU A 241 -2.24 8.56 -31.43
N LYS A 242 -2.74 9.60 -30.74
CA LYS A 242 -2.72 10.98 -31.23
C LYS A 242 -1.30 11.51 -31.44
N THR A 243 -0.34 11.08 -30.62
CA THR A 243 1.07 11.51 -30.70
C THR A 243 1.79 10.75 -31.82
N LYS A 244 1.56 9.43 -31.90
CA LYS A 244 2.06 8.56 -32.97
C LYS A 244 1.60 9.04 -34.34
N ALA A 245 0.32 9.38 -34.50
CA ALA A 245 -0.24 9.92 -35.74
C ALA A 245 0.40 11.26 -36.20
N LYS A 246 1.01 12.01 -35.27
CA LYS A 246 1.74 13.25 -35.56
C LYS A 246 3.23 13.05 -35.80
N GLY A 247 3.73 11.82 -35.79
CA GLY A 247 5.17 11.53 -35.90
C GLY A 247 5.99 12.04 -34.72
N LYS A 248 5.35 12.28 -33.57
CA LYS A 248 5.96 12.81 -32.34
C LYS A 248 6.31 11.67 -31.38
N ASN A 249 7.14 11.95 -30.37
CA ASN A 249 7.49 10.94 -29.38
C ASN A 249 6.65 11.12 -28.11
N PHE A 250 5.95 10.04 -27.73
CA PHE A 250 5.02 10.08 -26.63
C PHE A 250 5.67 10.36 -25.27
N TYR A 251 6.92 9.94 -25.07
CA TYR A 251 7.63 10.27 -23.84
C TYR A 251 7.87 11.78 -23.71
N GLN A 252 8.57 12.40 -24.65
CA GLN A 252 8.93 13.82 -24.53
C GLN A 252 7.74 14.74 -24.73
N ASP A 253 6.82 14.41 -25.64
CA ASP A 253 5.70 15.31 -25.96
C ASP A 253 4.52 15.19 -24.98
N VAL A 254 4.39 14.08 -24.25
CA VAL A 254 3.25 13.84 -23.35
C VAL A 254 3.68 13.41 -21.95
N LEU A 255 4.36 12.27 -21.79
CA LEU A 255 4.62 11.70 -20.46
C LEU A 255 5.54 12.56 -19.60
N GLU A 256 6.62 13.09 -20.16
CA GLU A 256 7.58 13.92 -19.43
C GLU A 256 6.93 15.23 -18.93
N PRO A 257 6.22 16.03 -19.76
CA PRO A 257 5.43 17.17 -19.27
C PRO A 257 4.34 16.75 -18.29
N LEU A 258 3.66 15.63 -18.53
CA LEU A 258 2.59 15.15 -17.65
C LEU A 258 3.11 14.82 -16.26
N PHE A 259 4.24 14.10 -16.16
CA PHE A 259 4.86 13.75 -14.91
C PHE A 259 5.40 14.98 -14.18
N PHE A 260 6.31 15.72 -14.81
CA PHE A 260 7.15 16.67 -14.08
C PHE A 260 6.58 18.09 -13.99
N ASP A 261 5.63 18.43 -14.85
CA ASP A 261 4.96 19.74 -14.82
C ASP A 261 3.50 19.61 -14.41
N ILE A 262 2.73 18.71 -15.05
CA ILE A 262 1.28 18.69 -14.85
C ILE A 262 0.90 18.09 -13.50
N LEU A 263 1.37 16.89 -13.18
CA LEU A 263 1.05 16.26 -11.91
C LEU A 263 1.84 16.85 -10.72
N ASN A 264 2.90 17.61 -11.02
CA ASN A 264 3.87 18.10 -10.04
C ASN A 264 3.96 19.63 -9.87
N ARG A 265 3.15 20.42 -10.57
CA ARG A 265 3.03 21.87 -10.31
C ARG A 265 1.57 22.31 -10.18
N LYS A 266 1.28 23.24 -9.27
CA LYS A 266 -0.07 23.82 -9.15
C LYS A 266 -0.35 24.74 -10.34
N ARG A 267 -1.57 24.67 -10.89
CA ARG A 267 -2.03 25.54 -11.99
C ARG A 267 -3.40 26.15 -11.66
N PRO A 268 -3.72 27.34 -12.19
CA PRO A 268 -5.07 27.91 -12.04
C PRO A 268 -6.15 26.96 -12.60
N GLY A 269 -7.07 26.54 -11.74
CA GLY A 269 -8.19 25.65 -12.10
C GLY A 269 -7.79 24.28 -12.65
N ASP A 270 -6.55 23.82 -12.37
CA ASP A 270 -6.00 22.54 -12.86
C ASP A 270 -6.02 22.37 -14.38
N GLN A 271 -6.05 23.49 -15.11
CA GLN A 271 -6.02 23.48 -16.57
C GLN A 271 -4.65 23.06 -17.10
N SER A 272 -4.64 22.28 -18.17
CA SER A 272 -3.42 21.86 -18.86
C SER A 272 -3.65 21.72 -20.37
N PRO A 273 -2.58 21.64 -21.20
CA PRO A 273 -2.69 21.35 -22.63
C PRO A 273 -3.41 20.02 -22.94
N PHE A 274 -3.53 19.13 -21.95
CA PHE A 274 -4.19 17.84 -22.09
C PHE A 274 -5.61 17.80 -21.48
N GLY A 275 -6.12 18.96 -21.02
CA GLY A 275 -7.40 19.09 -20.32
C GLY A 275 -7.26 19.33 -18.82
N LYS A 276 -8.35 19.19 -18.07
CA LYS A 276 -8.35 19.41 -16.62
C LYS A 276 -7.71 18.21 -15.91
N ILE A 277 -6.54 18.41 -15.31
CA ILE A 277 -5.76 17.36 -14.62
C ILE A 277 -5.28 17.92 -13.28
N PRO A 278 -5.67 17.28 -12.15
CA PRO A 278 -5.37 17.81 -10.83
C PRO A 278 -3.87 17.78 -10.54
N PHE A 279 -3.42 18.75 -9.77
CA PHE A 279 -2.10 18.70 -9.13
C PHE A 279 -2.13 17.69 -7.98
N LEU A 280 -1.21 16.72 -8.01
CA LEU A 280 -1.19 15.65 -7.01
C LEU A 280 -0.07 15.76 -5.99
N ASN A 281 1.05 16.44 -6.26
CA ASN A 281 2.15 16.63 -5.30
C ASN A 281 2.66 15.35 -4.62
N GLY A 282 3.70 14.72 -5.15
CA GLY A 282 4.26 13.55 -4.47
C GLY A 282 5.57 13.16 -5.09
N GLY A 283 6.57 12.88 -4.26
CA GLY A 283 7.96 12.55 -4.65
C GLY A 283 8.10 11.64 -5.88
N LEU A 284 7.12 10.77 -6.16
CA LEU A 284 7.01 9.99 -7.39
C LEU A 284 7.23 10.83 -8.66
N PHE A 285 6.64 12.02 -8.75
CA PHE A 285 6.69 12.87 -9.95
C PHE A 285 7.80 13.92 -9.89
N GLU A 286 8.76 13.77 -8.97
CA GLU A 286 9.96 14.61 -8.96
C GLU A 286 10.95 14.14 -10.03
N LYS A 287 11.53 15.12 -10.73
CA LYS A 287 12.52 14.86 -11.78
C LYS A 287 13.89 14.64 -11.13
N ASP A 288 14.46 13.46 -11.36
CA ASP A 288 15.71 12.98 -10.77
C ASP A 288 16.90 12.94 -11.76
N TYR A 289 16.68 13.37 -13.01
CA TYR A 289 17.69 13.45 -14.05
C TYR A 289 17.65 14.81 -14.77
N LYS A 290 18.78 15.22 -15.35
CA LYS A 290 18.92 16.52 -16.04
C LYS A 290 19.10 16.37 -17.54
N GLU A 291 19.58 15.22 -17.96
CA GLU A 291 19.91 14.88 -19.33
C GLU A 291 18.63 14.72 -20.18
N PHE A 292 18.78 14.94 -21.48
CA PHE A 292 17.73 14.59 -22.43
C PHE A 292 17.60 13.06 -22.48
N LEU A 293 16.39 12.56 -22.27
CA LEU A 293 16.09 11.13 -22.29
C LEU A 293 15.26 10.78 -23.52
N HIS A 294 15.62 9.69 -24.20
CA HIS A 294 14.88 9.12 -25.31
C HIS A 294 14.33 7.71 -25.01
N ILE A 295 13.01 7.57 -25.03
CA ILE A 295 12.30 6.28 -24.99
C ILE A 295 11.52 6.14 -26.30
N PRO A 296 11.83 5.15 -27.16
CA PRO A 296 11.14 4.95 -28.42
C PRO A 296 9.65 4.63 -28.24
N ASN A 297 8.81 5.07 -29.18
CA ASN A 297 7.37 4.82 -29.16
C ASN A 297 7.07 3.31 -29.21
N GLU A 298 7.88 2.51 -29.89
CA GLU A 298 7.72 1.06 -30.01
C GLU A 298 7.86 0.38 -28.65
N THR A 299 8.79 0.86 -27.81
CA THR A 299 8.96 0.37 -26.43
C THR A 299 7.72 0.72 -25.60
N ILE A 300 7.23 1.95 -25.70
CA ILE A 300 6.05 2.38 -24.95
C ILE A 300 4.79 1.63 -25.41
N GLU A 301 4.62 1.42 -26.72
CA GLU A 301 3.50 0.68 -27.29
C GLU A 301 3.39 -0.73 -26.72
N GLN A 302 4.51 -1.46 -26.59
CA GLN A 302 4.52 -2.79 -25.99
C GLN A 302 4.10 -2.75 -24.52
N ILE A 303 4.59 -1.77 -23.76
CA ILE A 303 4.20 -1.55 -22.36
C ILE A 303 2.70 -1.24 -22.27
N LEU A 304 2.18 -0.33 -23.12
CA LEU A 304 0.77 0.05 -23.12
C LEU A 304 -0.13 -1.12 -23.55
N ASN A 305 0.27 -1.92 -24.53
CA ASN A 305 -0.48 -3.12 -24.93
C ASN A 305 -0.58 -4.13 -23.80
N PHE A 306 0.51 -4.33 -23.06
CA PHE A 306 0.51 -5.11 -21.83
C PHE A 306 -0.47 -4.52 -20.81
N LEU A 307 -0.34 -3.24 -20.43
CA LEU A 307 -1.20 -2.61 -19.42
C LEU A 307 -2.68 -2.63 -19.83
N ASN A 308 -2.99 -2.34 -21.09
CA ASN A 308 -4.35 -2.36 -21.64
C ASN A 308 -4.98 -3.75 -21.68
N SER A 309 -4.19 -4.82 -21.52
CA SER A 309 -4.71 -6.20 -21.47
C SER A 309 -5.30 -6.56 -20.09
N TYR A 310 -5.02 -5.75 -19.06
CA TYR A 310 -5.45 -5.98 -17.68
C TYR A 310 -6.49 -4.97 -17.21
N ASN A 311 -7.46 -5.46 -16.43
CA ASN A 311 -8.36 -4.58 -15.70
C ASN A 311 -7.69 -4.06 -14.42
N PHE A 312 -7.74 -2.74 -14.19
CA PHE A 312 -7.21 -2.08 -13.00
C PHE A 312 -8.34 -1.69 -12.07
N THR A 313 -8.18 -1.98 -10.78
CA THR A 313 -9.04 -1.49 -9.70
C THR A 313 -8.25 -0.59 -8.77
N ILE A 314 -8.88 0.48 -8.32
CA ILE A 314 -8.26 1.49 -7.44
C ILE A 314 -8.46 1.16 -5.97
N SER A 315 -9.42 0.30 -5.64
CA SER A 315 -9.77 -0.01 -4.25
C SER A 315 -8.80 -1.05 -3.68
N GLU A 316 -8.17 -0.75 -2.55
CA GLU A 316 -7.61 -1.81 -1.70
C GLU A 316 -8.76 -2.53 -1.00
N GLU A 317 -9.12 -3.67 -1.57
CA GLU A 317 -10.20 -4.57 -1.19
C GLU A 317 -10.12 -5.09 0.26
N LEU A 318 -11.28 -5.18 0.91
CA LEU A 318 -11.41 -5.86 2.20
C LEU A 318 -11.11 -7.37 2.05
N PRO A 319 -10.62 -8.07 3.09
CA PRO A 319 -10.30 -9.51 3.01
C PRO A 319 -11.45 -10.41 2.54
N LEU A 320 -12.69 -9.98 2.76
CA LEU A 320 -13.92 -10.70 2.42
C LEU A 320 -14.60 -10.20 1.13
N GLU A 321 -14.08 -9.16 0.49
CA GLU A 321 -14.61 -8.63 -0.76
C GLU A 321 -13.46 -8.33 -1.71
N VAL A 322 -13.23 -9.26 -2.63
CA VAL A 322 -12.06 -9.28 -3.50
C VAL A 322 -12.51 -9.11 -4.95
N GLU A 323 -11.81 -8.29 -5.72
CA GLU A 323 -12.05 -8.09 -7.15
C GLU A 323 -10.91 -8.77 -7.93
N VAL A 324 -11.26 -9.44 -9.02
CA VAL A 324 -10.29 -10.11 -9.90
C VAL A 324 -9.72 -9.07 -10.87
N ALA A 325 -8.91 -8.17 -10.34
CA ALA A 325 -8.30 -7.07 -11.06
C ALA A 325 -6.89 -6.75 -10.53
N VAL A 326 -6.14 -5.95 -11.27
CA VAL A 326 -4.86 -5.39 -10.83
C VAL A 326 -5.14 -4.28 -9.83
N ASN A 327 -4.74 -4.48 -8.57
CA ASN A 327 -4.97 -3.53 -7.48
C ASN A 327 -3.65 -2.92 -6.96
N PRO A 328 -3.70 -1.84 -6.15
CA PRO A 328 -2.50 -1.18 -5.64
C PRO A 328 -1.57 -2.09 -4.82
N GLU A 329 -2.11 -3.10 -4.12
CA GLU A 329 -1.30 -4.06 -3.37
C GLU A 329 -0.35 -4.85 -4.29
N MET A 330 -0.76 -5.14 -5.52
CA MET A 330 0.11 -5.83 -6.48
C MET A 330 1.39 -5.05 -6.78
N LEU A 331 1.40 -3.72 -6.64
CA LEU A 331 2.63 -2.91 -6.76
C LEU A 331 3.69 -3.38 -5.76
N GLY A 332 3.32 -3.64 -4.51
CA GLY A 332 4.24 -4.17 -3.50
C GLY A 332 4.94 -5.44 -3.97
N ARG A 333 4.14 -6.43 -4.34
CA ARG A 333 4.65 -7.72 -4.80
C ARG A 333 5.44 -7.61 -6.11
N ILE A 334 5.06 -6.72 -7.04
CA ILE A 334 5.71 -6.52 -8.34
C ILE A 334 7.17 -6.11 -8.07
N PHE A 335 7.33 -5.11 -7.21
CA PHE A 335 8.61 -4.50 -6.91
C PHE A 335 9.48 -5.41 -6.03
N GLU A 336 8.90 -6.06 -5.01
CA GLU A 336 9.58 -7.07 -4.18
C GLU A 336 10.08 -8.26 -5.04
N SER A 337 9.31 -8.68 -6.06
CA SER A 337 9.66 -9.81 -6.93
C SER A 337 10.73 -9.49 -7.98
N MET A 338 10.96 -8.21 -8.26
CA MET A 338 12.02 -7.74 -9.15
C MET A 338 13.39 -7.65 -8.47
N LEU A 339 13.43 -7.74 -7.14
CA LEU A 339 14.69 -7.91 -6.43
C LEU A 339 15.37 -9.23 -6.85
N PRO A 340 16.69 -9.23 -7.10
CA PRO A 340 17.44 -10.44 -7.45
C PRO A 340 17.22 -11.57 -6.44
N GLU A 341 17.20 -12.83 -6.90
CA GLU A 341 16.93 -14.01 -6.05
C GLU A 341 17.91 -14.16 -4.87
N TYR A 342 19.16 -13.70 -5.03
CA TYR A 342 20.17 -13.69 -3.96
C TYR A 342 19.85 -12.68 -2.83
N GLU A 343 19.05 -11.64 -3.13
CA GLU A 343 18.62 -10.64 -2.14
C GLU A 343 17.40 -11.11 -1.36
N ARG A 344 16.44 -11.78 -2.03
CA ARG A 344 15.22 -12.32 -1.38
C ARG A 344 15.52 -13.33 -0.26
N GLY A 345 16.50 -14.21 -0.47
CA GLY A 345 16.88 -15.23 0.52
C GLY A 345 17.62 -14.72 1.75
N LYS A 346 18.25 -13.54 1.66
CA LYS A 346 19.00 -12.89 2.75
C LYS A 346 18.18 -11.83 3.50
N LYS A 347 17.21 -11.18 2.84
CA LYS A 347 16.47 -10.02 3.36
C LYS A 347 15.20 -10.33 4.16
N GLY A 348 14.74 -11.59 4.21
CA GLY A 348 13.58 -11.99 5.03
C GLY A 348 12.25 -11.32 4.65
N THR A 349 12.15 -10.74 3.45
CA THR A 349 10.99 -10.03 2.92
C THR A 349 9.88 -11.02 2.56
N PHE A 350 9.10 -11.45 3.54
CA PHE A 350 7.93 -12.29 3.32
C PHE A 350 6.67 -11.41 3.28
N TYR A 351 5.94 -11.51 2.18
CA TYR A 351 4.60 -10.93 2.08
C TYR A 351 3.70 -11.50 3.19
N THR A 352 3.14 -10.63 4.01
CA THR A 352 2.17 -11.01 5.04
C THR A 352 0.78 -11.10 4.40
N PRO A 353 0.10 -12.28 4.43
CA PRO A 353 -1.27 -12.41 3.92
C PRO A 353 -2.23 -11.38 4.53
N ARG A 354 -3.09 -10.77 3.71
CA ARG A 354 -4.08 -9.76 4.15
C ARG A 354 -4.86 -10.15 5.41
N PRO A 355 -5.41 -11.39 5.55
CA PRO A 355 -6.16 -11.76 6.75
C PRO A 355 -5.31 -11.65 8.03
N ILE A 356 -4.00 -11.95 7.93
CA ILE A 356 -3.07 -11.85 9.05
C ILE A 356 -2.80 -10.38 9.37
N VAL A 357 -2.56 -9.54 8.36
CA VAL A 357 -2.35 -8.10 8.55
C VAL A 357 -3.54 -7.46 9.27
N HIS A 358 -4.77 -7.71 8.80
CA HIS A 358 -5.98 -7.18 9.42
C HIS A 358 -6.20 -7.72 10.83
N TYR A 359 -5.97 -9.01 11.04
CA TYR A 359 -6.05 -9.61 12.37
C TYR A 359 -5.08 -8.91 13.33
N MET A 360 -3.79 -8.79 12.98
CA MET A 360 -2.80 -8.14 13.83
C MET A 360 -3.14 -6.69 14.11
N CYS A 361 -3.53 -5.91 13.09
CA CYS A 361 -3.94 -4.51 13.29
C CYS A 361 -5.15 -4.38 14.23
N ARG A 362 -6.16 -5.25 14.05
CA ARG A 362 -7.36 -5.28 14.90
C ARG A 362 -7.01 -5.60 16.35
N GLU A 363 -6.19 -6.61 16.58
CA GLU A 363 -5.75 -7.00 17.92
C GLU A 363 -4.91 -5.90 18.59
N SER A 364 -3.99 -5.27 17.85
CA SER A 364 -3.19 -4.15 18.37
C SER A 364 -4.04 -2.94 18.78
N LEU A 365 -5.02 -2.56 17.96
CA LEU A 365 -5.94 -1.47 18.29
C LEU A 365 -6.83 -1.82 19.49
N LYS A 366 -7.26 -3.08 19.61
CA LYS A 366 -8.03 -3.55 20.75
C LYS A 366 -7.28 -3.36 22.06
N GLU A 367 -6.04 -3.84 22.13
CA GLU A 367 -5.22 -3.71 23.34
C GLU A 367 -4.86 -2.24 23.63
N TYR A 368 -4.56 -1.44 22.59
CA TYR A 368 -4.34 0.00 22.74
C TYR A 368 -5.55 0.71 23.37
N LEU A 369 -6.76 0.50 22.84
CA LEU A 369 -7.96 1.14 23.36
C LEU A 369 -8.26 0.70 24.80
N CYS A 370 -7.97 -0.56 25.16
CA CYS A 370 -8.09 -1.03 26.54
C CYS A 370 -7.06 -0.38 27.48
N ALA A 371 -5.85 -0.09 26.99
CA ALA A 371 -4.79 0.50 27.80
C ALA A 371 -4.97 2.01 28.04
N VAL A 372 -5.56 2.73 27.08
CA VAL A 372 -5.72 4.19 27.14
C VAL A 372 -7.09 4.65 27.66
N SER A 373 -7.96 3.72 28.05
CA SER A 373 -9.28 4.03 28.57
C SER A 373 -9.69 3.13 29.73
N ASP A 374 -10.41 3.68 30.70
CA ASP A 374 -11.01 2.91 31.81
C ASP A 374 -12.32 2.20 31.39
N ILE A 375 -12.58 2.09 30.08
CA ILE A 375 -13.81 1.51 29.54
C ILE A 375 -13.75 -0.02 29.74
N PRO A 376 -14.82 -0.65 30.25
CA PRO A 376 -14.84 -2.11 30.41
C PRO A 376 -14.50 -2.85 29.11
N ARG A 377 -13.54 -3.79 29.18
CA ARG A 377 -13.01 -4.53 28.02
C ARG A 377 -14.10 -5.16 27.14
N PHE A 378 -15.20 -5.63 27.72
CA PHE A 378 -16.31 -6.20 26.95
C PHE A 378 -16.99 -5.20 26.00
N LYS A 379 -17.06 -3.91 26.36
CA LYS A 379 -17.61 -2.86 25.49
C LYS A 379 -16.68 -2.58 24.32
N ILE A 380 -15.37 -2.53 24.58
CA ILE A 380 -14.35 -2.37 23.54
C ILE A 380 -14.37 -3.57 22.59
N LEU A 381 -14.52 -4.80 23.10
CA LEU A 381 -14.60 -6.00 22.28
C LEU A 381 -15.81 -5.95 21.33
N LYS A 382 -17.00 -5.54 21.81
CA LYS A 382 -18.19 -5.37 20.96
C LYS A 382 -18.01 -4.30 19.89
N LEU A 383 -17.31 -3.21 20.19
CA LEU A 383 -16.94 -2.23 19.17
C LEU A 383 -15.98 -2.82 18.14
N VAL A 384 -14.91 -3.46 18.60
CA VAL A 384 -13.83 -3.92 17.72
C VAL A 384 -14.24 -5.11 16.86
N GLU A 385 -15.01 -6.05 17.38
CA GLU A 385 -15.43 -7.23 16.62
C GLU A 385 -16.69 -6.96 15.79
N ASP A 386 -17.71 -6.34 16.41
CA ASP A 386 -19.05 -6.24 15.83
C ASP A 386 -19.38 -4.85 15.28
N LYS A 387 -18.49 -3.86 15.45
CA LYS A 387 -18.76 -2.44 15.15
C LYS A 387 -19.95 -1.87 15.95
N ASN A 388 -20.26 -2.49 17.08
CA ASN A 388 -21.41 -2.14 17.89
C ASN A 388 -21.07 -1.03 18.88
N THR A 389 -21.78 0.09 18.79
CA THR A 389 -21.61 1.25 19.68
C THR A 389 -22.77 1.45 20.65
N GLN A 390 -23.76 0.56 20.69
CA GLN A 390 -24.98 0.72 21.51
C GLN A 390 -24.67 0.77 23.01
N GLU A 391 -23.73 -0.04 23.48
CA GLU A 391 -23.36 -0.15 24.90
C GLU A 391 -22.38 0.93 25.38
N LEU A 392 -21.89 1.75 24.46
CA LEU A 392 -21.06 2.92 24.77
C LEU A 392 -21.97 4.10 25.12
N SER A 393 -21.65 4.84 26.18
CA SER A 393 -22.16 6.20 26.41
C SER A 393 -21.59 7.17 25.36
N LEU A 394 -22.11 8.40 25.34
CA LEU A 394 -21.57 9.43 24.45
C LEU A 394 -20.16 9.85 24.87
N GLU A 395 -19.89 9.93 26.18
CA GLU A 395 -18.56 10.22 26.71
C GLU A 395 -17.56 9.13 26.35
N GLU A 396 -17.92 7.85 26.55
CA GLU A 396 -17.08 6.72 26.17
C GLU A 396 -16.80 6.69 24.66
N ALA A 397 -17.82 6.92 23.83
CA ALA A 397 -17.66 6.96 22.39
C ALA A 397 -16.74 8.11 21.95
N LYS A 398 -16.86 9.28 22.57
CA LYS A 398 -16.00 10.45 22.32
C LYS A 398 -14.55 10.15 22.70
N LEU A 399 -14.33 9.56 23.88
CA LEU A 399 -13.00 9.19 24.35
C LEU A 399 -12.32 8.19 23.40
N LEU A 400 -13.02 7.15 22.94
CA LEU A 400 -12.50 6.20 21.97
C LEU A 400 -12.23 6.84 20.60
N TYR A 401 -13.09 7.75 20.15
CA TYR A 401 -12.90 8.46 18.89
C TYR A 401 -11.63 9.34 18.92
N GLU A 402 -11.42 10.07 20.01
CA GLU A 402 -10.24 10.90 20.24
C GLU A 402 -8.96 10.07 20.44
N ALA A 403 -9.05 8.91 21.08
CA ALA A 403 -7.93 7.97 21.19
C ALA A 403 -7.46 7.53 19.80
N LEU A 404 -8.39 7.23 18.90
CA LEU A 404 -8.10 6.88 17.51
C LEU A 404 -7.55 8.07 16.69
N ASP A 405 -7.82 9.33 17.06
CA ASP A 405 -7.16 10.50 16.45
C ASP A 405 -5.70 10.65 16.91
N LYS A 406 -5.44 10.29 18.16
CA LYS A 406 -4.16 10.55 18.81
C LYS A 406 -3.18 9.39 18.66
N VAL A 407 -3.61 8.17 18.33
CA VAL A 407 -2.73 6.99 18.22
C VAL A 407 -1.59 7.23 17.22
N ARG A 408 -0.36 6.81 17.55
CA ARG A 408 0.83 6.88 16.72
C ARG A 408 1.35 5.46 16.50
N ILE A 409 1.34 5.01 15.25
CA ILE A 409 1.73 3.66 14.84
C ILE A 409 3.02 3.73 14.03
N LEU A 410 4.00 2.89 14.38
CA LEU A 410 5.22 2.69 13.61
C LEU A 410 5.28 1.28 13.02
N ASP A 411 5.57 1.20 11.72
CA ASP A 411 6.09 -0.02 11.09
C ASP A 411 7.59 0.13 10.82
N PRO A 412 8.48 -0.51 11.61
CA PRO A 412 9.92 -0.38 11.47
C PRO A 412 10.50 -1.13 10.26
N ALA A 413 9.70 -1.95 9.57
CA ALA A 413 10.11 -2.67 8.36
C ALA A 413 8.94 -2.64 7.37
N VAL A 414 8.60 -1.41 6.94
CA VAL A 414 7.31 -1.12 6.31
C VAL A 414 7.10 -1.86 5.00
N GLY A 415 8.17 -2.20 4.29
CA GLY A 415 8.11 -2.85 2.99
C GLY A 415 7.17 -2.09 2.06
N SER A 416 6.28 -2.82 1.40
CA SER A 416 5.23 -2.23 0.54
C SER A 416 4.08 -1.55 1.30
N GLY A 417 4.15 -1.36 2.62
CA GLY A 417 3.15 -0.61 3.40
C GLY A 417 1.90 -1.41 3.80
N ALA A 418 1.98 -2.75 3.82
CA ALA A 418 0.83 -3.60 4.12
C ALA A 418 0.20 -3.32 5.50
N PHE A 419 1.00 -3.22 6.56
CA PHE A 419 0.49 -2.91 7.90
C PHE A 419 -0.01 -1.47 8.02
N LEU A 420 0.61 -0.50 7.35
CA LEU A 420 0.12 0.89 7.38
C LEU A 420 -1.25 1.01 6.74
N VAL A 421 -1.44 0.41 5.56
CA VAL A 421 -2.76 0.40 4.90
C VAL A 421 -3.77 -0.42 5.71
N GLY A 422 -3.39 -1.58 6.24
CA GLY A 422 -4.24 -2.40 7.11
C GLY A 422 -4.68 -1.64 8.36
N MET A 423 -3.75 -0.97 9.04
CA MET A 423 -4.02 -0.17 10.22
C MET A 423 -4.95 1.00 9.91
N MET A 424 -4.71 1.72 8.80
CA MET A 424 -5.61 2.77 8.34
C MET A 424 -7.03 2.26 8.15
N GLN A 425 -7.20 1.12 7.48
CA GLN A 425 -8.52 0.52 7.24
C GLN A 425 -9.21 0.12 8.54
N GLU A 426 -8.47 -0.44 9.51
CA GLU A 426 -9.02 -0.78 10.82
C GLU A 426 -9.40 0.46 11.64
N ILE A 427 -8.59 1.52 11.63
CA ILE A 427 -8.94 2.79 12.29
C ILE A 427 -10.23 3.36 11.68
N ILE A 428 -10.36 3.40 10.35
CA ILE A 428 -11.58 3.85 9.66
C ILE A 428 -12.77 2.99 10.05
N ARG A 429 -12.58 1.66 10.11
CA ARG A 429 -13.63 0.70 10.48
C ARG A 429 -14.21 0.98 11.87
N LEU A 430 -13.39 1.43 12.82
CA LEU A 430 -13.81 1.79 14.18
C LEU A 430 -14.33 3.23 14.27
N LYS A 431 -13.69 4.19 13.59
CA LYS A 431 -14.10 5.61 13.63
C LYS A 431 -15.44 5.86 12.98
N ASN A 432 -15.82 5.14 11.92
CA ASN A 432 -17.10 5.32 11.24
C ASN A 432 -18.35 5.15 12.15
N PRO A 433 -18.54 4.01 12.85
CA PRO A 433 -19.68 3.85 13.75
C PRO A 433 -19.64 4.80 14.96
N LEU A 434 -18.43 5.17 15.43
CA LEU A 434 -18.27 6.18 16.49
C LEU A 434 -18.68 7.57 16.01
N ALA A 435 -18.22 8.00 14.83
CA ALA A 435 -18.62 9.27 14.22
C ALA A 435 -20.13 9.35 14.03
N GLN A 436 -20.76 8.27 13.58
CA GLN A 436 -22.21 8.19 13.44
C GLN A 436 -22.92 8.39 14.78
N LYS A 437 -22.47 7.70 15.85
CA LYS A 437 -23.05 7.86 17.19
C LYS A 437 -22.86 9.28 17.75
N LEU A 438 -21.71 9.89 17.46
CA LEU A 438 -21.36 11.25 17.90
C LEU A 438 -21.91 12.36 16.99
N SER A 439 -22.60 12.00 15.90
CA SER A 439 -23.08 12.94 14.87
C SER A 439 -21.96 13.81 14.26
N ILE A 440 -20.73 13.30 14.20
CA ILE A 440 -19.59 13.98 13.57
C ILE A 440 -19.72 13.84 12.05
N LYS A 441 -19.74 14.97 11.34
CA LYS A 441 -19.76 15.01 9.88
C LYS A 441 -18.32 15.01 9.36
N ILE A 442 -17.86 13.87 8.88
CA ILE A 442 -16.56 13.72 8.21
C ILE A 442 -16.72 12.87 6.96
N THR A 443 -16.09 13.29 5.87
CA THR A 443 -16.08 12.48 4.63
C THR A 443 -15.03 11.36 4.72
N PRO A 444 -15.21 10.23 4.01
CA PRO A 444 -14.21 9.16 3.98
C PRO A 444 -12.82 9.64 3.54
N ALA A 445 -12.75 10.54 2.57
CA ALA A 445 -11.51 11.15 2.09
C ALA A 445 -10.81 11.98 3.19
N GLN A 446 -11.55 12.84 3.89
CA GLN A 446 -11.02 13.63 5.01
C GLN A 446 -10.52 12.72 6.13
N LEU A 447 -11.30 11.69 6.49
CA LEU A 447 -10.92 10.74 7.53
C LEU A 447 -9.63 9.99 7.17
N LYS A 448 -9.50 9.48 5.94
CA LYS A 448 -8.26 8.84 5.46
C LYS A 448 -7.07 9.79 5.51
N ARG A 449 -7.27 11.04 5.07
CA ARG A 449 -6.24 12.08 5.03
C ARG A 449 -5.73 12.42 6.42
N GLU A 450 -6.63 12.59 7.38
CA GLU A 450 -6.28 12.80 8.80
C GLU A 450 -5.45 11.63 9.33
N ILE A 451 -5.90 10.40 9.08
CA ILE A 451 -5.20 9.20 9.55
C ILE A 451 -3.79 9.08 8.97
N ILE A 452 -3.65 9.28 7.65
CA ILE A 452 -2.36 9.20 6.96
C ILE A 452 -1.41 10.30 7.45
N LYS A 453 -1.91 11.53 7.66
CA LYS A 453 -1.07 12.66 8.12
C LYS A 453 -0.66 12.53 9.59
N ALA A 454 -1.54 12.02 10.45
CA ALA A 454 -1.35 12.09 11.90
C ALA A 454 -0.88 10.77 12.54
N ASN A 455 -1.32 9.61 12.06
CA ASN A 455 -1.23 8.35 12.81
C ASN A 455 -0.14 7.40 12.31
N LEU A 456 0.19 7.41 11.02
CA LEU A 456 0.97 6.34 10.38
C LEU A 456 2.42 6.75 10.11
N TYR A 457 3.35 5.89 10.53
CA TYR A 457 4.79 6.09 10.40
C TYR A 457 5.45 4.78 9.97
N GLY A 458 6.51 4.88 9.17
CA GLY A 458 7.19 3.72 8.61
C GLY A 458 8.67 3.96 8.37
N ILE A 459 9.46 2.91 8.52
CA ILE A 459 10.88 2.88 8.21
C ILE A 459 11.15 1.66 7.34
N ASP A 460 11.93 1.82 6.28
CA ASP A 460 12.49 0.70 5.53
C ASP A 460 13.91 1.00 5.09
N ILE A 461 14.75 -0.02 4.99
CA ILE A 461 16.12 0.14 4.49
C ILE A 461 16.14 0.40 2.98
N GLU A 462 15.11 -0.06 2.26
CA GLU A 462 15.01 0.08 0.80
C GLU A 462 14.22 1.34 0.41
N PRO A 463 14.84 2.28 -0.33
CA PRO A 463 14.14 3.43 -0.89
C PRO A 463 12.91 3.05 -1.71
N GLU A 464 12.99 1.94 -2.44
CA GLU A 464 11.93 1.43 -3.29
C GLU A 464 10.69 1.03 -2.50
N ALA A 465 10.88 0.37 -1.35
CA ALA A 465 9.81 -0.02 -0.44
C ALA A 465 9.03 1.21 0.06
N ILE A 466 9.77 2.24 0.49
CA ILE A 466 9.20 3.51 0.93
C ILE A 466 8.37 4.16 -0.17
N GLU A 467 8.86 4.20 -1.41
CA GLU A 467 8.10 4.79 -2.52
C GLU A 467 6.82 4.02 -2.82
N ILE A 468 6.82 2.68 -2.72
CA ILE A 468 5.59 1.89 -2.90
C ILE A 468 4.60 2.14 -1.76
N ALA A 469 5.07 2.18 -0.51
CA ALA A 469 4.22 2.48 0.63
C ALA A 469 3.55 3.86 0.48
N LYS A 470 4.31 4.87 0.04
CA LYS A 470 3.77 6.20 -0.31
C LYS A 470 2.71 6.10 -1.41
N LEU A 471 3.01 5.41 -2.51
CA LEU A 471 2.09 5.23 -3.64
C LEU A 471 0.77 4.59 -3.22
N ARG A 472 0.83 3.53 -2.41
CA ARG A 472 -0.37 2.82 -1.93
C ARG A 472 -1.22 3.70 -1.01
N LEU A 473 -0.60 4.45 -0.10
CA LEU A 473 -1.32 5.41 0.74
C LEU A 473 -1.96 6.52 -0.11
N TRP A 474 -1.26 7.04 -1.13
CA TRP A 474 -1.83 8.02 -2.04
C TRP A 474 -2.98 7.46 -2.87
N LEU A 475 -2.85 6.26 -3.43
CA LEU A 475 -3.93 5.59 -4.16
C LEU A 475 -5.16 5.40 -3.26
N SER A 476 -4.94 5.08 -1.99
CA SER A 476 -6.04 4.92 -1.03
C SER A 476 -6.84 6.21 -0.79
N LEU A 477 -6.19 7.39 -0.86
CA LEU A 477 -6.85 8.70 -0.77
C LEU A 477 -7.68 9.00 -2.02
N ILE A 478 -7.10 8.73 -3.19
CA ILE A 478 -7.72 8.98 -4.51
C ILE A 478 -9.04 8.22 -4.68
N VAL A 479 -9.19 7.05 -4.05
CA VAL A 479 -10.43 6.25 -4.14
C VAL A 479 -11.66 7.02 -3.64
N ASP A 480 -11.51 7.88 -2.63
CA ASP A 480 -12.65 8.52 -1.97
C ASP A 480 -12.84 9.98 -2.36
N GLU A 481 -11.93 10.55 -3.16
CA GLU A 481 -11.99 11.95 -3.59
C GLU A 481 -12.77 12.14 -4.91
N GLU A 482 -13.55 13.21 -4.98
CA GLU A 482 -14.21 13.68 -6.20
C GLU A 482 -13.30 14.66 -6.93
N LEU A 483 -13.35 14.67 -8.28
CA LEU A 483 -12.47 15.51 -9.11
C LEU A 483 -12.53 17.01 -8.75
N GLU A 484 -13.68 17.50 -8.26
CA GLU A 484 -13.90 18.90 -7.89
C GLU A 484 -13.37 19.27 -6.50
N LYS A 485 -13.04 18.27 -5.67
CA LYS A 485 -12.56 18.42 -4.29
C LYS A 485 -11.18 17.77 -4.10
N VAL A 486 -10.45 17.51 -5.19
CA VAL A 486 -9.12 16.91 -5.11
C VAL A 486 -8.22 17.86 -4.37
N GLU A 487 -7.74 17.41 -3.21
CA GLU A 487 -6.74 18.13 -2.47
C GLU A 487 -5.36 17.53 -2.79
N PRO A 488 -4.28 18.33 -2.81
CA PRO A 488 -2.93 17.82 -3.03
C PRO A 488 -2.60 16.66 -2.09
N LEU A 489 -1.88 15.66 -2.59
CA LEU A 489 -1.45 14.53 -1.76
C LEU A 489 -0.50 15.05 -0.67
N PRO A 490 -0.58 14.48 0.55
CA PRO A 490 0.33 14.85 1.62
C PRO A 490 1.77 14.45 1.28
N ASN A 491 2.74 15.29 1.67
CA ASN A 491 4.14 14.90 1.61
C ASN A 491 4.45 13.86 2.71
N LEU A 492 4.77 12.63 2.32
CA LEU A 492 5.02 11.54 3.24
C LEU A 492 6.51 11.32 3.57
N ASP A 493 7.43 12.12 3.02
CA ASP A 493 8.89 11.93 3.13
C ASP A 493 9.42 11.84 4.57
N TYR A 494 8.71 12.45 5.53
CA TYR A 494 9.11 12.49 6.95
C TYR A 494 8.18 11.71 7.88
N LYS A 495 7.29 10.91 7.29
CA LYS A 495 6.48 9.89 7.97
C LYS A 495 6.96 8.50 7.57
N LEU A 496 7.36 8.35 6.30
CA LEU A 496 7.96 7.16 5.73
C LEU A 496 9.41 7.46 5.36
N ALA A 497 10.35 6.89 6.09
CA ALA A 497 11.75 7.22 5.97
C ALA A 497 12.62 6.03 5.56
N VAL A 498 13.63 6.31 4.74
CA VAL A 498 14.66 5.33 4.40
C VAL A 498 15.65 5.25 5.57
N GLY A 499 15.79 4.07 6.16
CA GLY A 499 16.63 3.88 7.33
C GLY A 499 16.70 2.43 7.76
N ASN A 500 17.79 2.07 8.43
CA ASN A 500 17.87 0.79 9.12
C ASN A 500 17.29 0.96 10.53
N SER A 501 16.11 0.39 10.77
CA SER A 501 15.41 0.45 12.06
C SER A 501 16.05 -0.40 13.16
N LEU A 502 16.92 -1.35 12.81
CA LEU A 502 17.71 -2.11 13.78
C LEU A 502 18.94 -1.34 14.26
N ILE A 503 19.39 -0.35 13.49
CA ILE A 503 20.56 0.47 13.81
C ILE A 503 20.09 1.89 14.16
N GLU A 504 19.41 2.02 15.31
CA GLU A 504 19.08 3.31 15.94
C GLU A 504 20.28 3.92 16.70
N SER A 505 21.43 3.26 16.63
CA SER A 505 22.51 3.41 17.56
C SER A 505 23.87 3.31 16.88
N PHE A 506 24.83 4.09 17.37
CA PHE A 506 26.22 3.73 17.16
C PHE A 506 26.53 2.61 18.17
N ARG A 507 26.58 1.35 17.69
CA ARG A 507 26.90 0.15 18.50
C ARG A 507 26.02 -0.04 19.75
N GLY A 508 24.70 -0.07 19.57
CA GLY A 508 23.76 -0.35 20.66
C GLY A 508 23.50 0.81 21.62
N LYS A 509 24.09 2.00 21.41
CA LYS A 509 23.78 3.23 22.16
C LYS A 509 23.05 4.29 21.35
N LYS A 510 21.93 4.75 21.90
CA LYS A 510 21.17 5.89 21.37
C LYS A 510 22.04 7.14 21.54
N LEU A 511 22.39 7.79 20.43
CA LEU A 511 23.14 9.07 20.41
C LEU A 511 22.41 10.22 21.13
N LEU A 512 21.13 10.01 21.48
CA LEU A 512 20.24 10.94 22.16
C LEU A 512 19.45 10.19 23.26
N GLU A 513 20.05 9.93 24.42
CA GLU A 513 19.33 9.37 25.58
C GLU A 513 18.66 10.45 26.44
N LYS A 514 17.47 10.12 26.99
CA LYS A 514 16.71 10.99 27.92
C LYS A 514 17.52 11.41 29.16
N GLU A 515 18.42 10.57 29.64
CA GLU A 515 19.24 10.85 30.83
C GLU A 515 20.39 11.84 30.55
N GLN A 516 20.86 11.93 29.30
CA GLN A 516 21.88 12.91 28.91
C GLN A 516 21.33 14.31 28.65
N LEU A 517 20.04 14.42 28.31
CA LEU A 517 19.38 15.71 28.13
C LEU A 517 19.25 16.44 29.48
N GLN A 518 18.77 15.79 30.54
CA GLN A 518 18.46 16.47 31.80
C GLN A 518 19.65 16.98 32.64
N GLN A 519 20.90 16.59 32.35
CA GLN A 519 22.04 16.83 33.27
C GLN A 519 23.09 17.85 32.82
N SER A 520 22.93 18.53 31.69
CA SER A 520 23.91 19.54 31.28
C SER A 520 23.26 20.77 30.67
N LEU A 521 23.86 21.95 30.90
CA LEU A 521 23.53 23.25 30.28
C LEU A 521 23.59 23.25 28.72
N ILE A 522 23.67 22.08 28.09
CA ILE A 522 23.87 21.78 26.67
C ILE A 522 22.51 21.60 25.94
N GLU A 523 21.38 21.57 26.66
CA GLU A 523 20.02 21.36 26.15
C GLU A 523 19.52 22.40 25.12
N ASP A 524 19.94 23.67 25.19
CA ASP A 524 19.24 24.74 24.49
C ASP A 524 19.36 24.67 22.96
N GLU A 525 20.56 24.42 22.44
CA GLU A 525 20.80 24.43 21.00
C GLU A 525 20.24 23.17 20.30
N SER A 526 20.42 21.99 20.88
CA SER A 526 19.90 20.74 20.27
C SER A 526 18.38 20.72 20.26
N GLN A 527 17.73 21.16 21.36
CA GLN A 527 16.28 21.30 21.38
C GLN A 527 15.79 22.41 20.45
N ARG A 528 16.55 23.49 20.27
CA ARG A 528 16.24 24.54 19.29
C ARG A 528 16.31 24.00 17.86
N LEU A 529 17.34 23.22 17.53
CA LEU A 529 17.49 22.56 16.23
C LEU A 529 16.34 21.57 15.96
N ILE A 530 15.96 20.76 16.96
CA ILE A 530 14.81 19.83 16.83
C ILE A 530 13.49 20.60 16.63
N ARG A 531 13.29 21.71 17.35
CA ARG A 531 12.10 22.57 17.15
C ARG A 531 12.10 23.24 15.77
N GLU A 532 13.25 23.70 15.27
CA GLU A 532 13.40 24.23 13.91
C GLU A 532 13.11 23.15 12.87
N PHE A 533 13.67 21.95 13.05
CA PHE A 533 13.45 20.80 12.20
C PHE A 533 11.96 20.46 12.09
N ARG A 534 11.26 20.35 13.23
CA ARG A 534 9.82 20.12 13.27
C ARG A 534 9.02 21.20 12.53
N LYS A 535 9.31 22.48 12.77
CA LYS A 535 8.63 23.60 12.09
C LYS A 535 8.84 23.57 10.58
N LEU A 536 10.04 23.23 10.12
CA LEU A 536 10.36 23.12 8.69
C LEU A 536 9.66 21.92 8.05
N LYS A 537 9.57 20.81 8.75
CA LYS A 537 8.84 19.61 8.34
C LYS A 537 7.34 19.87 8.19
N ASP A 538 6.74 20.55 9.17
CA ASP A 538 5.32 20.95 9.11
C ASP A 538 5.06 21.91 7.94
N LYS A 539 5.98 22.86 7.69
CA LYS A 539 5.90 23.72 6.49
C LYS A 539 6.01 22.92 5.19
N LEU A 540 6.87 21.91 5.15
CA LEU A 540 7.10 21.10 3.95
C LEU A 540 5.90 20.19 3.61
N LEU A 541 5.09 19.82 4.61
CA LEU A 541 3.91 18.97 4.42
C LEU A 541 2.91 19.59 3.42
N ASP A 542 2.73 20.91 3.51
CA ASP A 542 1.75 21.64 2.70
C ASP A 542 2.40 22.61 1.69
N GLU A 543 3.74 22.71 1.64
CA GLU A 543 4.44 23.53 0.65
C GLU A 543 4.25 22.95 -0.77
N MET A 544 3.97 23.83 -1.73
CA MET A 544 3.63 23.47 -3.11
C MET A 544 4.71 23.94 -4.10
N ASP A 545 5.59 24.86 -3.70
CA ASP A 545 6.65 25.41 -4.55
C ASP A 545 7.90 24.49 -4.57
N PRO A 546 8.33 23.99 -5.73
CA PRO A 546 9.48 23.09 -5.84
C PRO A 546 10.81 23.67 -5.34
N GLU A 547 11.07 24.96 -5.56
CA GLU A 547 12.32 25.61 -5.15
C GLU A 547 12.33 25.87 -3.64
N LYS A 548 11.19 26.28 -3.06
CA LYS A 548 11.06 26.37 -1.59
C LYS A 548 11.18 25.01 -0.94
N LYS A 549 10.57 23.96 -1.51
CA LYS A 549 10.74 22.58 -1.03
C LYS A 549 12.20 22.17 -1.00
N LYS A 550 12.94 22.44 -2.08
CA LYS A 550 14.37 22.15 -2.17
C LYS A 550 15.17 22.91 -1.12
N SER A 551 14.88 24.19 -0.92
CA SER A 551 15.51 25.01 0.13
C SER A 551 15.22 24.46 1.54
N ILE A 552 13.96 24.11 1.83
CA ILE A 552 13.55 23.52 3.10
C ILE A 552 14.24 22.16 3.32
N ARG A 553 14.30 21.30 2.30
CA ARG A 553 15.01 20.01 2.37
C ARG A 553 16.50 20.19 2.66
N GLN A 554 17.19 21.09 1.96
CA GLN A 554 18.59 21.41 2.24
C GLN A 554 18.79 21.91 3.67
N ARG A 555 17.84 22.70 4.19
CA ARG A 555 17.89 23.17 5.58
C ARG A 555 17.69 22.02 6.56
N LEU A 556 16.71 21.14 6.33
CA LEU A 556 16.46 19.94 7.13
C LEU A 556 17.70 19.03 7.16
N GLU A 557 18.32 18.77 6.00
CA GLU A 557 19.56 18.01 5.90
C GLU A 557 20.70 18.65 6.69
N SER A 558 20.82 19.99 6.64
CA SER A 558 21.86 20.71 7.40
C SER A 558 21.65 20.61 8.91
N ILE A 559 20.39 20.60 9.38
CA ILE A 559 20.06 20.46 10.80
C ILE A 559 20.36 19.02 11.26
N GLU A 560 19.98 18.03 10.47
CA GLU A 560 20.34 16.63 10.72
C GLU A 560 21.84 16.44 10.87
N TRP A 561 22.62 17.01 9.94
CA TRP A 561 24.08 16.95 9.99
C TRP A 561 24.65 17.53 11.29
N LYS A 562 24.15 18.69 11.72
CA LYS A 562 24.55 19.32 12.98
C LYS A 562 24.19 18.47 14.20
N LEU A 563 23.00 17.87 14.21
CA LEU A 563 22.55 17.01 15.30
C LEU A 563 23.41 15.74 15.38
N MET A 564 23.73 15.12 14.25
CA MET A 564 24.61 13.95 14.19
C MET A 564 26.03 14.26 14.65
N GLU A 565 26.63 15.35 14.15
CA GLU A 565 27.97 15.77 14.54
C GLU A 565 28.06 16.02 16.05
N LYS A 566 27.06 16.71 16.60
CA LYS A 566 27.01 17.01 18.03
C LYS A 566 26.82 15.75 18.88
N GLY A 567 25.95 14.82 18.46
CA GLY A 567 25.75 13.54 19.15
C GLY A 567 27.03 12.70 19.21
N LEU A 568 27.70 12.51 18.07
CA LEU A 568 28.94 11.73 17.99
C LEU A 568 30.10 12.38 18.75
N SER A 569 30.24 13.72 18.69
CA SER A 569 31.26 14.43 19.47
C SER A 569 31.02 14.29 20.97
N SER A 570 29.77 14.47 21.41
CA SER A 570 29.40 14.36 22.83
C SER A 570 29.64 12.95 23.36
N GLU A 571 29.32 11.91 22.57
CA GLU A 571 29.60 10.52 22.93
C GLU A 571 31.11 10.27 23.06
N ALA A 572 31.90 10.71 22.08
CA ALA A 572 33.36 10.56 22.13
C ALA A 572 33.98 11.25 23.35
N GLU A 573 33.52 12.46 23.67
CA GLU A 573 33.96 13.23 24.84
C GLU A 573 33.57 12.55 26.16
N LEU A 574 32.33 12.09 26.29
CA LEU A 574 31.86 11.38 27.47
C LEU A 574 32.69 10.11 27.72
N LYS A 575 32.96 9.34 26.67
CA LYS A 575 33.75 8.11 26.75
C LYS A 575 35.20 8.36 27.13
N ALA A 576 35.81 9.38 26.55
CA ALA A 576 37.15 9.82 26.93
C ALA A 576 37.19 10.26 28.41
N LYS A 577 36.19 11.03 28.87
CA LYS A 577 36.10 11.48 30.26
C LYS A 577 35.94 10.31 31.23
N GLN A 578 35.05 9.35 30.94
CA GLN A 578 34.88 8.14 31.74
C GLN A 578 36.17 7.32 31.84
N ALA A 579 36.93 7.21 30.75
CA ALA A 579 38.22 6.51 30.75
C ALA A 579 39.27 7.24 31.62
N ILE A 580 39.34 8.57 31.51
CA ILE A 580 40.25 9.41 32.30
C ILE A 580 39.90 9.33 33.79
N GLU A 581 38.63 9.46 34.16
CA GLU A 581 38.17 9.36 35.56
C GLU A 581 38.48 7.99 36.14
N LEU A 582 38.27 6.92 35.36
CA LEU A 582 38.60 5.57 35.79
C LEU A 582 40.11 5.39 36.00
N GLY A 583 40.94 5.92 35.10
CA GLY A 583 42.40 5.93 35.25
C GLY A 583 42.86 6.74 36.46
N ALA A 584 42.29 7.93 36.65
CA ALA A 584 42.59 8.83 37.76
C ALA A 584 42.23 8.20 39.12
N LYS A 585 41.10 7.50 39.22
CA LYS A 585 40.65 6.80 40.44
C LYS A 585 41.72 5.85 40.99
N TYR A 586 42.33 5.02 40.14
CA TYR A 586 43.35 4.06 40.57
C TYR A 586 44.73 4.69 40.75
N SER A 587 45.07 5.71 39.94
CA SER A 587 46.30 6.48 40.10
C SER A 587 46.33 7.23 41.45
N GLN A 588 45.24 7.91 41.80
CA GLN A 588 45.10 8.65 43.06
C GLN A 588 45.05 7.72 44.28
N ALA A 589 44.38 6.57 44.17
CA ALA A 589 44.35 5.58 45.24
C ALA A 589 45.70 4.85 45.45
N ARG A 590 46.68 5.01 44.55
CA ARG A 590 47.94 4.23 44.52
C ARG A 590 47.72 2.71 44.55
N VAL A 591 46.60 2.24 43.99
CA VAL A 591 46.26 0.81 43.92
C VAL A 591 46.40 0.32 42.48
N LYS A 592 46.91 -0.90 42.31
CA LYS A 592 47.04 -1.54 41.00
C LYS A 592 45.64 -1.84 40.44
N MET A 593 45.37 -1.36 39.23
CA MET A 593 44.07 -1.52 38.56
C MET A 593 43.78 -3.02 38.29
N PRO A 594 42.60 -3.54 38.69
CA PRO A 594 42.18 -4.89 38.35
C PRO A 594 42.10 -5.13 36.84
N THR A 595 42.31 -6.37 36.40
CA THR A 595 42.32 -6.74 34.98
C THR A 595 40.98 -6.46 34.29
N SER A 596 39.85 -6.60 35.00
CA SER A 596 38.51 -6.30 34.50
C SER A 596 38.30 -4.79 34.25
N GLU A 597 38.72 -3.94 35.19
CA GLU A 597 38.65 -2.48 35.09
C GLU A 597 39.60 -1.94 34.01
N LYS A 598 40.79 -2.54 33.86
CA LYS A 598 41.72 -2.23 32.77
C LYS A 598 41.11 -2.52 31.40
N LYS A 599 40.51 -3.70 31.22
CA LYS A 599 39.77 -4.04 29.99
C LYS A 599 38.62 -3.08 29.73
N LYS A 600 37.90 -2.65 30.77
CA LYS A 600 36.82 -1.66 30.67
C LYS A 600 37.34 -0.29 30.21
N MET A 601 38.45 0.18 30.77
CA MET A 601 39.11 1.42 30.36
C MET A 601 39.59 1.36 28.90
N GLU A 602 40.26 0.27 28.50
CA GLU A 602 40.70 0.05 27.12
C GLU A 602 39.51 0.03 26.14
N LYS A 603 38.40 -0.59 26.55
CA LYS A 603 37.14 -0.57 25.77
C LYS A 603 36.61 0.86 25.60
N LEU A 604 36.57 1.67 26.66
CA LEU A 604 36.10 3.07 26.60
C LEU A 604 36.98 3.95 25.71
N ILE A 605 38.31 3.78 25.76
CA ILE A 605 39.25 4.51 24.90
C ILE A 605 39.05 4.12 23.44
N LYS A 606 38.88 2.83 23.17
CA LYS A 606 38.60 2.30 21.83
C LYS A 606 37.28 2.88 21.29
N GLU A 607 36.21 2.84 22.08
CA GLU A 607 34.90 3.43 21.75
C GLU A 607 35.02 4.93 21.42
N ALA A 608 35.80 5.69 22.19
CA ALA A 608 36.01 7.12 21.95
C ALA A 608 36.78 7.44 20.66
N SER A 609 37.82 6.64 20.35
CA SER A 609 38.59 6.79 19.10
C SER A 609 37.72 6.47 17.89
N GLU A 610 36.99 5.35 17.95
CA GLU A 610 36.15 4.89 16.85
C GLU A 610 35.04 5.90 16.52
N ALA A 611 34.41 6.52 17.53
CA ALA A 611 33.42 7.57 17.30
C ALA A 611 34.02 8.79 16.55
N LYS A 612 35.26 9.17 16.86
CA LYS A 612 35.98 10.26 16.16
C LYS A 612 36.40 9.88 14.74
N ASP A 613 36.95 8.70 14.56
CA ASP A 613 37.39 8.19 13.25
C ASP A 613 36.19 8.10 12.31
N PHE A 614 35.08 7.64 12.85
CA PHE A 614 33.84 7.50 12.13
C PHE A 614 33.16 8.84 11.79
N LEU A 615 33.17 9.82 12.70
CA LEU A 615 32.76 11.19 12.38
C LEU A 615 33.59 11.76 11.21
N THR A 616 34.88 11.43 11.16
CA THR A 616 35.80 11.85 10.09
C THR A 616 35.48 11.14 8.77
N GLU A 617 35.19 9.84 8.81
CA GLU A 617 34.78 9.05 7.64
C GLU A 617 33.45 9.53 7.05
N ILE A 618 32.46 9.80 7.89
CA ILE A 618 31.16 10.33 7.49
C ILE A 618 31.34 11.71 6.82
N LYS A 619 32.17 12.60 7.38
CA LYS A 619 32.48 13.89 6.77
C LYS A 619 33.16 13.75 5.39
N LYS A 620 33.98 12.73 5.22
CA LYS A 620 34.71 12.46 3.97
C LYS A 620 33.82 11.85 2.88
N THR A 621 32.94 10.93 3.26
CA THR A 621 32.07 10.19 2.34
C THR A 621 30.77 10.92 2.04
N GLY A 622 30.30 11.78 2.95
CA GLY A 622 28.99 12.42 2.88
C GLY A 622 27.81 11.45 3.03
N ALA A 623 28.10 10.17 3.28
CA ALA A 623 27.09 9.13 3.47
C ALA A 623 26.54 9.20 4.90
N LYS A 624 25.22 9.07 5.06
CA LYS A 624 24.55 8.98 6.37
C LYS A 624 24.17 7.52 6.65
N PRO A 625 24.95 6.78 7.44
CA PRO A 625 24.69 5.35 7.63
C PRO A 625 23.66 5.04 8.75
N PHE A 626 23.18 6.05 9.49
CA PHE A 626 22.16 5.86 10.55
C PHE A 626 20.91 6.65 10.28
N PHE A 627 19.82 6.09 10.78
CA PHE A 627 18.54 6.74 10.93
C PHE A 627 18.38 7.16 12.39
N LEU A 628 17.97 8.42 12.64
CA LEU A 628 17.71 8.93 13.99
C LEU A 628 16.19 9.13 14.18
N PRO A 629 15.46 8.10 14.66
CA PRO A 629 14.00 8.18 14.82
C PRO A 629 13.55 9.35 15.71
N GLN A 630 14.35 9.71 16.73
CA GLN A 630 14.02 10.81 17.65
C GLN A 630 14.04 12.18 16.96
N VAL A 631 14.78 12.31 15.85
CA VAL A 631 14.83 13.53 15.02
C VAL A 631 13.78 13.45 13.93
N TYR A 632 13.73 12.34 13.19
CA TYR A 632 12.79 12.16 12.08
C TYR A 632 11.33 12.18 12.53
N PHE A 633 11.05 11.60 13.70
CA PHE A 633 9.73 11.54 14.32
C PHE A 633 9.66 12.37 15.60
N ALA A 634 10.39 13.49 15.64
CA ALA A 634 10.46 14.37 16.80
C ALA A 634 9.08 14.76 17.35
N GLU A 635 8.06 14.94 16.51
CA GLU A 635 6.69 15.23 16.96
C GLU A 635 6.12 14.11 17.85
N VAL A 636 6.44 12.84 17.58
CA VAL A 636 5.96 11.70 18.37
C VAL A 636 6.70 11.64 19.69
N PHE A 637 8.04 11.75 19.64
CA PHE A 637 8.88 11.66 20.85
C PHE A 637 8.73 12.88 21.77
N THR A 638 8.48 14.07 21.24
CA THR A 638 8.28 15.29 22.04
C THR A 638 6.88 15.34 22.67
N GLU A 639 5.84 14.89 21.97
CA GLU A 639 4.46 14.94 22.49
C GLU A 639 4.12 13.76 23.39
N LYS A 640 4.61 12.56 23.05
CA LYS A 640 4.22 11.30 23.70
C LYS A 640 5.37 10.50 24.30
N GLY A 641 6.62 10.85 24.00
CA GLY A 641 7.78 10.08 24.43
C GLY A 641 8.04 8.80 23.64
N GLY A 642 7.21 8.48 22.62
CA GLY A 642 7.33 7.29 21.79
C GLY A 642 6.04 6.97 21.02
N PHE A 643 6.06 5.87 20.26
CA PHE A 643 4.90 5.34 19.54
C PHE A 643 3.97 4.55 20.46
N ASP A 644 2.66 4.61 20.20
CA ASP A 644 1.66 3.86 20.96
C ASP A 644 1.60 2.38 20.50
N ILE A 645 1.81 2.14 19.20
CA ILE A 645 1.80 0.80 18.59
C ILE A 645 3.03 0.67 17.69
N ILE A 646 3.78 -0.43 17.84
CA ILE A 646 4.81 -0.86 16.89
C ILE A 646 4.36 -2.19 16.31
N ILE A 647 4.24 -2.25 14.99
CA ILE A 647 3.71 -3.43 14.29
C ILE A 647 4.54 -3.70 13.04
N ALA A 648 5.00 -4.94 12.88
CA ALA A 648 5.78 -5.37 11.73
C ALA A 648 5.53 -6.85 11.48
N ASN A 649 5.89 -7.31 10.27
CA ASN A 649 6.07 -8.75 10.06
C ASN A 649 7.36 -9.19 10.76
N PRO A 650 7.33 -10.08 11.77
CA PRO A 650 8.56 -10.55 12.38
C PRO A 650 9.40 -11.27 11.31
N PRO A 651 10.73 -11.06 11.28
CA PRO A 651 11.56 -11.77 10.34
C PRO A 651 11.52 -13.26 10.72
N TYR A 652 10.99 -14.11 9.84
CA TYR A 652 11.01 -15.56 10.00
C TYR A 652 12.44 -16.10 9.79
N VAL A 653 13.40 -15.62 10.58
CA VAL A 653 14.73 -16.21 10.65
C VAL A 653 14.57 -17.49 11.45
N ARG A 654 14.87 -18.65 10.85
CA ARG A 654 15.12 -19.86 11.65
C ARG A 654 16.17 -19.47 12.67
N THR A 655 15.87 -19.58 13.96
CA THR A 655 16.73 -19.19 15.09
C THR A 655 18.18 -19.68 14.95
N GLN A 656 18.38 -20.78 14.21
CA GLN A 656 19.66 -21.37 13.82
C GLN A 656 20.55 -20.50 12.92
N LYS A 657 20.04 -19.42 12.30
CA LYS A 657 20.82 -18.51 11.42
C LYS A 657 21.11 -17.13 12.04
N LEU A 658 20.67 -16.87 13.28
CA LEU A 658 21.03 -15.62 13.98
C LEU A 658 22.54 -15.52 14.29
N SER A 659 23.28 -16.63 14.25
CA SER A 659 24.73 -16.66 14.45
C SER A 659 25.52 -15.86 13.43
N ASP A 660 24.95 -15.61 12.25
CA ASP A 660 25.68 -15.08 11.08
C ASP A 660 25.35 -13.61 10.79
N LEU A 661 24.57 -12.94 11.66
CA LEU A 661 24.20 -11.54 11.46
C LEU A 661 25.32 -10.60 11.92
N PRO A 662 25.70 -9.59 11.11
CA PRO A 662 26.80 -8.67 11.44
C PRO A 662 26.52 -7.75 12.64
N TYR A 663 25.29 -7.75 13.15
CA TYR A 663 24.80 -6.95 14.29
C TYR A 663 24.22 -7.86 15.41
N LYS A 664 24.66 -9.12 15.47
CA LYS A 664 24.24 -10.08 16.50
C LYS A 664 24.49 -9.54 17.92
N ASP A 665 25.64 -8.92 18.13
CA ASP A 665 26.01 -8.35 19.44
C ASP A 665 25.07 -7.20 19.86
N ASP A 666 24.55 -6.43 18.89
CA ASP A 666 23.56 -5.37 19.15
C ASP A 666 22.16 -5.95 19.47
N LEU A 667 21.80 -7.09 18.85
CA LEU A 667 20.54 -7.80 19.14
C LEU A 667 20.55 -8.48 20.52
N GLU A 668 21.69 -9.04 20.96
CA GLU A 668 21.84 -9.63 22.31
C GLU A 668 21.82 -8.57 23.43
N LEU A 669 22.07 -7.30 23.12
CA LEU A 669 22.01 -6.19 24.07
C LEU A 669 20.60 -5.60 24.27
N HIS A 670 19.63 -5.98 23.43
CA HIS A 670 18.27 -5.43 23.42
C HIS A 670 17.17 -6.47 23.74
N LEU A 671 17.55 -7.73 23.91
CA LEU A 671 16.75 -8.80 24.54
C LEU A 671 17.10 -8.88 26.03
#